data_AF-R4W9B7-F1
#
_entry.id   AF-R4W9B7-F1
#
_cell.length_a   1.000
_cell.length_b   1.000
_cell.length_c   1.000
_cell.angle_alpha   90.00
_cell.angle_beta   90.00
_cell.angle_gamma   90.00
#
_symmetry.space_group_name_H-M   'P 1'
#
loop_
_entity.id
_entity.type
_entity.pdbx_description
1 polymer ?
#
loop_
_entity_poly.entity_id
_entity_poly.type
_entity_poly.pdbx_seq_one_letter_code
_entity_poly.pdbx_strand_id
1 'polypeptide(L)'
;MICLLAVLGALGAAPAGATVPHDGGASSPAAEFDLGAAASALSAQQDSSEQAGGNGSIGSAARNGSTLTLSTSVNRTGDLGNETTFAVSVPAANGSATVEASRSGDRYAARVPVPEVVGRNATANLSAATVVASRGGTVVVEDAADLRWIEQTGPATFRASSLAIPADVRGIGDAPPTLVGEANGSRFPATVAGVGPNATLLLSPGTLAGVPANQSITADAVLANATVTAAPLQFTIGDAAGRATAIAYRDADPVVVQPLAHPSIGPDRIALTLTTGDPNGRYHVRIADRSGVVPVPASVVGAGSIHVRVDEPNGTTLLQTPVSAPARPTVQLRIANGSLHAPNPAAIEPYDGLLLRDGNVSYVPLDDSLAAGEEQPLPRMLSEPSTDAAALLVGEGVRPARVDLTVVPPPTGSSPDPVPEDPDEDAFVSLWLDVGAIVGLLFLAMVGSVLAVASVYGLRRLSPARAAAAGPRAVLGHFLFGGIGGAACIAVLQSRYGGPILGSVDIAGAVVGLGALLVGVFHGGLTATGIRLGLGTIGAWPTRRVIDETAVPVRIRFTDDEDGELPGEQTVEVAQATDGTIVETTRLAGTTTEVELPPGEYVVQGLTAERESEAVDLAVEQPTTPTPDPIPVHLTVGRPGLQVEVTDAQTGDAVPEGQVTVTTDREETKQADVEAGSVTTTLPIATGSVSVVVGAPGYDDATVEVPIEESLTTVDVALDPSSGTLVVSALVAGAPIADATVQIEPAVEDDEESKSDDAADPDSATSTESVATGTPPEIGVRTAEVETDEDGQASIDLPAGRYRCHLALDGPNADLFAVQDGQATVEPDAETSVAVYARFDWEPVEHVQRRAAGLQNTIQSVAEEATADPTIPLYFAGVTEALMECVATLPDAGQHFATSTQDPDEVAEVTVAAAEAALEAVGQAMQEEAVREVITASSEPVRISPRLDADPGALLAYLEQDLTVASVESRAHEVEASLDRAAERLRSVAPASAVVQKAVSLVPADDSTTRGAAMEFAALLLLDAAEQSLARSAIRSRFDGSA
;
A
#
# COMPACT_ATOMS: atom_id res chain seq x y z
N MET A 1 21.78 -11.45 52.25
CA MET A 1 23.15 -11.90 52.52
C MET A 1 24.08 -10.95 51.76
N ILE A 2 24.40 -9.79 52.35
CA ILE A 2 25.67 -9.50 53.06
C ILE A 2 26.85 -9.30 52.08
N CYS A 3 27.20 -8.01 51.90
CA CYS A 3 28.55 -7.41 51.79
C CYS A 3 29.47 -7.82 50.59
N LEU A 4 30.51 -7.10 50.14
CA LEU A 4 31.42 -6.12 50.76
C LEU A 4 32.40 -5.52 49.69
N LEU A 5 32.83 -4.25 49.86
CA LEU A 5 34.11 -3.53 49.56
C LEU A 5 34.88 -3.73 48.21
N ALA A 6 35.29 -2.70 47.43
CA ALA A 6 36.24 -1.57 47.60
C ALA A 6 37.75 -1.85 47.36
N VAL A 7 38.48 -0.87 46.76
CA VAL A 7 39.89 -0.40 47.00
C VAL A 7 40.67 0.05 45.73
N LEU A 8 40.79 1.38 45.57
CA LEU A 8 42.01 2.24 45.51
C LEU A 8 43.21 2.06 44.52
N GLY A 9 43.54 3.19 43.84
CA GLY A 9 44.88 3.82 43.76
C GLY A 9 45.58 3.83 42.37
N ALA A 10 46.44 4.77 41.96
CA ALA A 10 46.82 6.15 42.33
C ALA A 10 47.88 6.65 41.29
N LEU A 11 47.99 7.97 41.09
CA LEU A 11 49.21 8.79 40.77
C LEU A 11 49.96 8.68 39.41
N GLY A 12 50.25 9.85 38.80
CA GLY A 12 51.48 10.02 37.99
C GLY A 12 51.59 11.17 36.97
N ALA A 13 51.81 12.42 37.45
CA ALA A 13 52.70 13.48 36.93
C ALA A 13 52.67 14.01 35.45
N ALA A 14 52.61 15.36 35.34
CA ALA A 14 52.90 16.22 34.18
C ALA A 14 54.44 16.47 34.02
N PRO A 15 54.97 17.51 33.30
CA PRO A 15 54.52 18.30 32.13
C PRO A 15 55.64 18.50 31.04
N ALA A 16 55.29 19.01 29.86
CA ALA A 16 56.15 19.84 28.97
C ALA A 16 55.22 20.47 27.91
N GLY A 17 55.22 21.77 27.59
CA GLY A 17 56.28 22.77 27.64
C GLY A 17 56.54 23.25 26.22
N ALA A 18 55.79 24.25 25.74
CA ALA A 18 56.19 25.07 24.60
C ALA A 18 55.54 26.47 24.70
N THR A 19 56.41 27.46 24.67
CA THR A 19 56.16 28.88 24.88
C THR A 19 56.49 29.68 23.61
N VAL A 20 55.69 30.74 23.36
CA VAL A 20 56.05 32.06 22.75
C VAL A 20 56.07 32.15 21.20
N PRO A 21 55.77 33.33 20.56
CA PRO A 21 55.37 34.66 21.07
C PRO A 21 54.08 35.30 20.49
N HIS A 22 53.63 36.31 21.24
CA HIS A 22 52.93 37.54 20.85
C HIS A 22 53.51 38.26 19.61
N ASP A 23 52.66 38.79 18.72
CA ASP A 23 52.41 40.25 18.58
C ASP A 23 51.48 40.56 17.40
N GLY A 24 50.65 41.60 17.53
CA GLY A 24 50.03 42.29 16.41
C GLY A 24 48.52 42.48 16.52
N GLY A 25 48.09 43.51 17.25
CA GLY A 25 46.68 43.88 17.40
C GLY A 25 46.04 44.54 16.18
N ALA A 26 44.71 44.49 16.15
CA ALA A 26 43.84 45.50 15.53
C ALA A 26 42.42 45.37 16.11
N SER A 27 42.02 46.37 16.88
CA SER A 27 40.66 46.86 17.14
C SER A 27 39.46 45.97 16.77
N SER A 28 38.81 45.37 17.77
CA SER A 28 37.38 45.05 17.71
C SER A 28 36.56 46.32 17.96
N PRO A 29 35.55 46.66 17.14
CA PRO A 29 34.46 47.49 17.59
C PRO A 29 33.55 46.62 18.46
N ALA A 30 33.38 47.00 19.72
CA ALA A 30 32.27 46.51 20.53
C ALA A 30 30.98 47.04 19.90
N ALA A 31 30.15 46.16 19.37
CA ALA A 31 28.76 46.45 19.07
C ALA A 31 27.98 46.21 20.37
N GLU A 32 27.74 47.30 21.12
CA GLU A 32 26.64 47.37 22.07
C GLU A 32 25.34 47.05 21.31
N PHE A 33 24.67 45.98 21.71
CA PHE A 33 23.30 45.70 21.27
C PHE A 33 22.38 46.71 22.01
N ASP A 34 22.09 47.83 21.35
CA ASP A 34 21.14 48.83 21.83
C ASP A 34 19.72 48.44 21.41
N LEU A 35 18.98 47.83 22.34
CA LEU A 35 17.55 47.50 22.20
C LEU A 35 16.65 48.75 22.14
N GLY A 36 17.19 49.97 22.29
CA GLY A 36 16.47 51.24 22.17
C GLY A 36 16.18 51.70 20.73
N ALA A 37 16.77 51.07 19.71
CA ALA A 37 16.67 51.54 18.33
C ALA A 37 15.31 51.24 17.65
N ALA A 38 14.63 50.15 18.00
CA ALA A 38 13.35 49.77 17.39
C ALA A 38 12.18 50.67 17.86
N ALA A 39 12.15 51.02 19.14
CA ALA A 39 11.17 51.96 19.69
C ALA A 39 11.42 53.40 19.21
N SER A 40 12.69 53.79 19.06
CA SER A 40 13.08 55.11 18.55
C SER A 40 12.82 55.26 17.04
N ALA A 41 12.89 54.18 16.26
CA ALA A 41 12.50 54.18 14.85
C ALA A 41 10.98 54.36 14.67
N LEU A 42 10.17 53.71 15.52
CA LEU A 42 8.71 53.90 15.52
C LEU A 42 8.31 55.34 15.88
N SER A 43 8.97 55.95 16.88
CA SER A 43 8.69 57.34 17.28
C SER A 43 9.25 58.38 16.30
N ALA A 44 10.43 58.14 15.70
CA ALA A 44 11.02 59.08 14.73
C ALA A 44 10.30 59.07 13.37
N GLN A 45 9.69 57.96 12.98
CA GLN A 45 8.86 57.88 11.77
C GLN A 45 7.52 58.61 11.97
N GLN A 46 7.02 58.66 13.22
CA GLN A 46 5.79 59.38 13.59
C GLN A 46 5.93 60.92 13.54
N ASP A 47 7.10 61.46 13.88
CA ASP A 47 7.35 62.91 13.91
C ASP A 47 7.72 63.53 12.55
N SER A 48 8.10 62.72 11.55
CA SER A 48 8.54 63.22 10.24
C SER A 48 7.42 63.48 9.23
N SER A 49 6.18 63.07 9.51
CA SER A 49 5.05 63.10 8.55
C SER A 49 4.01 64.21 8.77
N GLU A 50 4.10 65.01 9.84
CA GLU A 50 3.12 66.09 10.11
C GLU A 50 3.17 67.28 9.13
N GLN A 51 4.07 67.28 8.14
CA GLN A 51 4.27 68.43 7.24
C GLN A 51 3.78 68.27 5.79
N ALA A 52 3.06 67.19 5.43
CA ALA A 52 2.49 67.03 4.09
C ALA A 52 0.95 66.96 4.14
N GLY A 53 0.28 68.04 3.74
CA GLY A 53 -1.19 68.17 3.71
C GLY A 53 -1.89 67.37 2.62
N GLY A 54 -1.88 66.03 2.72
CA GLY A 54 -2.70 65.12 1.92
C GLY A 54 -3.58 64.25 2.81
N ASN A 55 -4.85 64.05 2.43
CA ASN A 55 -5.83 63.20 3.12
C ASN A 55 -5.47 61.69 3.05
N GLY A 56 -4.29 61.28 3.51
CA GLY A 56 -3.90 59.87 3.59
C GLY A 56 -4.13 59.31 5.00
N SER A 57 -4.87 58.20 5.12
CA SER A 57 -4.84 57.42 6.36
C SER A 57 -3.42 56.89 6.56
N ILE A 58 -2.84 57.10 7.74
CA ILE A 58 -1.53 56.50 8.07
C ILE A 58 -1.80 55.02 8.36
N GLY A 59 -1.53 54.20 7.35
CA GLY A 59 -1.46 52.76 7.50
C GLY A 59 -0.07 52.30 7.91
N SER A 60 0.05 51.16 8.57
CA SER A 60 1.32 50.49 8.83
C SER A 60 1.24 49.03 8.38
N ALA A 61 2.38 48.48 7.96
CA ALA A 61 2.54 47.06 7.67
C ALA A 61 3.58 46.46 8.62
N ALA A 62 3.16 45.50 9.44
CA ALA A 62 4.03 44.82 10.39
C ALA A 62 3.97 43.32 10.18
N ARG A 63 5.10 42.64 10.17
CA ARG A 63 5.16 41.18 10.09
C ARG A 63 5.21 40.56 11.47
N ASN A 64 4.43 39.51 11.66
CA ASN A 64 4.53 38.59 12.79
C ASN A 64 4.56 37.15 12.26
N GLY A 65 5.72 36.49 12.36
CA GLY A 65 5.90 35.13 11.85
C GLY A 65 5.60 34.98 10.35
N SER A 66 4.62 34.15 10.03
CA SER A 66 4.09 33.89 8.69
C SER A 66 3.07 34.91 8.19
N THR A 67 2.68 35.84 9.04
CA THR A 67 1.54 36.72 8.80
C THR A 67 2.00 38.18 8.69
N LEU A 68 1.57 38.84 7.63
CA LEU A 68 1.66 40.27 7.45
C LEU A 68 0.40 40.92 8.02
N THR A 69 0.55 41.74 9.05
CA THR A 69 -0.53 42.54 9.64
C THR A 69 -0.52 43.94 9.03
N LEU A 70 -1.63 44.31 8.42
CA LEU A 70 -1.87 45.64 7.87
C LEU A 70 -2.85 46.35 8.80
N SER A 71 -2.52 47.57 9.23
CA SER A 71 -3.43 48.36 10.05
C SER A 71 -3.57 49.77 9.52
N THR A 72 -4.78 50.33 9.53
CA THR A 72 -5.05 51.72 9.14
C THR A 72 -6.09 52.33 10.08
N SER A 73 -5.92 53.61 10.43
CA SER A 73 -6.89 54.37 11.23
C SER A 73 -7.64 55.37 10.36
N VAL A 74 -8.95 55.54 10.59
CA VAL A 74 -9.76 56.47 9.80
C VAL A 74 -10.27 57.62 10.66
N ASN A 75 -9.86 58.84 10.30
CA ASN A 75 -10.19 60.06 11.05
C ASN A 75 -11.64 60.58 10.83
N ARG A 76 -12.42 59.98 9.91
CA ARG A 76 -13.81 60.34 9.67
C ARG A 76 -14.70 59.11 9.49
N THR A 77 -15.66 58.97 10.40
CA THR A 77 -16.66 57.90 10.45
C THR A 77 -17.65 57.90 9.28
N GLY A 78 -17.62 58.92 8.41
CA GLY A 78 -18.60 59.12 7.33
C GLY A 78 -18.10 58.89 5.89
N ASP A 79 -16.80 58.65 5.68
CA ASP A 79 -16.22 58.51 4.33
C ASP A 79 -16.04 57.03 3.91
N LEU A 80 -16.52 56.07 4.69
CA LEU A 80 -16.34 54.64 4.43
C LEU A 80 -17.68 53.97 4.15
N GLY A 81 -17.93 53.63 2.88
CA GLY A 81 -18.90 52.61 2.53
C GLY A 81 -18.51 51.25 3.13
N ASN A 82 -19.44 50.29 3.13
CA ASN A 82 -19.30 48.95 3.72
C ASN A 82 -18.23 48.04 3.07
N GLU A 83 -17.30 48.57 2.27
CA GLU A 83 -16.24 47.77 1.66
C GLU A 83 -15.16 47.43 2.70
N THR A 84 -15.15 46.17 3.11
CA THR A 84 -14.23 45.58 4.10
C THR A 84 -13.00 44.95 3.47
N THR A 85 -12.84 44.95 2.15
CA THR A 85 -11.71 44.24 1.49
C THR A 85 -10.49 45.13 1.25
N PHE A 86 -9.31 44.61 1.56
CA PHE A 86 -8.02 45.15 1.12
C PHE A 86 -7.44 44.30 -0.01
N ALA A 87 -7.05 44.94 -1.11
CA ALA A 87 -6.18 44.36 -2.12
C ALA A 87 -4.73 44.74 -1.78
N VAL A 88 -3.94 43.74 -1.42
CA VAL A 88 -2.55 43.84 -1.01
C VAL A 88 -1.68 43.44 -2.17
N SER A 89 -0.65 44.22 -2.47
CA SER A 89 0.29 43.91 -3.54
C SER A 89 1.72 44.21 -3.10
N VAL A 90 2.66 43.41 -3.61
CA VAL A 90 4.09 43.59 -3.44
C VAL A 90 4.69 43.81 -4.82
N PRO A 91 4.92 45.06 -5.23
CA PRO A 91 5.39 45.38 -6.58
C PRO A 91 6.71 44.69 -6.96
N ALA A 92 7.60 44.48 -5.98
CA ALA A 92 8.90 43.83 -6.21
C ALA A 92 8.79 42.30 -6.43
N ALA A 93 7.69 41.67 -6.03
CA ALA A 93 7.48 40.23 -6.12
C ALA A 93 6.36 39.82 -7.08
N ASN A 94 5.70 40.80 -7.73
CA ASN A 94 4.49 40.62 -8.55
C ASN A 94 3.40 39.77 -7.88
N GLY A 95 3.36 39.77 -6.55
CA GLY A 95 2.36 39.03 -5.80
C GLY A 95 1.26 39.97 -5.30
N SER A 96 0.05 39.44 -5.24
CA SER A 96 -1.12 40.15 -4.75
C SER A 96 -2.07 39.19 -4.05
N ALA A 97 -2.65 39.65 -2.94
CA ALA A 97 -3.68 38.93 -2.20
C ALA A 97 -4.84 39.89 -1.91
N THR A 98 -6.06 39.37 -1.86
CA THR A 98 -7.23 40.15 -1.43
C THR A 98 -7.73 39.54 -0.13
N VAL A 99 -7.84 40.36 0.91
CA VAL A 99 -8.26 39.91 2.25
C VAL A 99 -9.33 40.81 2.82
N GLU A 100 -10.18 40.25 3.67
CA GLU A 100 -11.14 41.04 4.44
C GLU A 100 -10.47 41.65 5.67
N ALA A 101 -10.76 42.92 5.91
CA ALA A 101 -10.31 43.71 7.03
C ALA A 101 -11.33 43.62 8.16
N SER A 102 -10.88 43.21 9.35
CA SER A 102 -11.68 43.30 10.56
C SER A 102 -11.63 44.72 11.10
N ARG A 103 -12.79 45.23 11.50
CA ARG A 103 -12.91 46.55 12.13
C ARG A 103 -12.91 46.40 13.64
N SER A 104 -12.02 47.12 14.31
CA SER A 104 -12.02 47.29 15.77
C SER A 104 -12.01 48.78 16.09
N GLY A 105 -13.18 49.33 16.44
CA GLY A 105 -13.38 50.76 16.66
C GLY A 105 -13.12 51.60 15.38
N ASP A 106 -12.14 52.49 15.44
CA ASP A 106 -11.71 53.35 14.33
C ASP A 106 -10.53 52.78 13.53
N ARG A 107 -10.11 51.55 13.85
CA ARG A 107 -9.02 50.85 13.16
C ARG A 107 -9.56 49.71 12.31
N TYR A 108 -8.99 49.57 11.13
CA TYR A 108 -9.13 48.39 10.28
C TYR A 108 -7.81 47.63 10.33
N ALA A 109 -7.90 46.33 10.58
CA ALA A 109 -6.76 45.43 10.55
C ALA A 109 -7.02 44.27 9.60
N ALA A 110 -6.01 43.86 8.85
CA ALA A 110 -6.07 42.65 8.05
C ALA A 110 -4.81 41.83 8.28
N ARG A 111 -5.00 40.52 8.33
CA ARG A 111 -3.92 39.53 8.41
C ARG A 111 -3.82 38.85 7.07
N VAL A 112 -2.63 38.88 6.48
CA VAL A 112 -2.36 38.29 5.18
C VAL A 112 -1.22 37.30 5.32
N PRO A 113 -1.40 36.03 4.99
CA PRO A 113 -0.28 35.09 4.93
C PRO A 113 0.77 35.60 3.93
N VAL A 114 2.03 35.72 4.38
CA VAL A 114 3.15 36.11 3.50
C VAL A 114 3.24 35.23 2.24
N PRO A 115 2.98 33.90 2.30
CA PRO A 115 2.96 33.04 1.12
C PRO A 115 1.90 33.37 0.07
N GLU A 116 0.84 34.10 0.43
CA GLU A 116 -0.20 34.52 -0.52
C GLU A 116 0.18 35.82 -1.25
N VAL A 117 0.99 36.67 -0.62
CA VAL A 117 1.44 37.95 -1.19
C VAL A 117 2.79 37.86 -1.88
N VAL A 118 3.61 36.87 -1.54
CA VAL A 118 4.90 36.63 -2.17
C VAL A 118 4.76 35.49 -3.17
N GLY A 119 4.94 35.79 -4.46
CA GLY A 119 4.84 34.78 -5.51
C GLY A 119 5.74 33.55 -5.23
N ARG A 120 5.25 32.35 -5.57
CA ARG A 120 5.94 31.07 -5.28
C ARG A 120 7.37 30.99 -5.79
N ASN A 121 7.74 31.76 -6.80
CA ASN A 121 9.07 31.77 -7.41
C ASN A 121 9.81 33.11 -7.19
N ALA A 122 9.44 33.89 -6.17
CA ALA A 122 10.10 35.16 -5.89
C ALA A 122 11.54 34.91 -5.44
N THR A 123 12.52 35.40 -6.21
CA THR A 123 13.95 35.23 -5.92
C THR A 123 14.63 36.53 -5.49
N ALA A 124 14.04 37.69 -5.78
CA ALA A 124 14.56 38.99 -5.36
C ALA A 124 14.60 39.09 -3.83
N ASN A 125 15.59 39.80 -3.27
CA ASN A 125 15.63 40.03 -1.83
C ASN A 125 14.44 40.90 -1.38
N LEU A 126 13.57 40.35 -0.52
CA LEU A 126 12.36 40.99 0.00
C LEU A 126 12.50 41.48 1.44
N SER A 127 13.73 41.73 1.92
CA SER A 127 14.01 42.20 3.29
C SER A 127 13.38 43.55 3.66
N ALA A 128 13.00 44.35 2.66
CA ALA A 128 12.34 45.64 2.82
C ALA A 128 11.38 45.88 1.64
N ALA A 129 10.54 44.89 1.36
CA ALA A 129 9.60 44.96 0.26
C ALA A 129 8.53 46.02 0.55
N THR A 130 8.25 46.89 -0.42
CA THR A 130 7.14 47.83 -0.32
C THR A 130 5.83 47.05 -0.44
N VAL A 131 5.00 47.14 0.59
CA VAL A 131 3.65 46.60 0.66
C VAL A 131 2.68 47.73 0.37
N VAL A 132 1.85 47.53 -0.64
CA VAL A 132 0.77 48.46 -0.99
C VAL A 132 -0.55 47.78 -0.72
N ALA A 133 -1.31 48.26 0.25
CA ALA A 133 -2.69 47.86 0.47
C ALA A 133 -3.62 48.95 -0.06
N SER A 134 -4.58 48.54 -0.87
CA SER A 134 -5.58 49.42 -1.46
C SER A 134 -6.99 48.94 -1.13
N ARG A 135 -7.92 49.88 -1.05
CA ARG A 135 -9.36 49.62 -0.87
C ARG A 135 -10.12 50.35 -1.96
N GLY A 136 -10.97 49.63 -2.71
CA GLY A 136 -11.69 50.21 -3.85
C GLY A 136 -10.75 50.89 -4.87
N GLY A 137 -9.54 50.37 -5.05
CA GLY A 137 -8.49 50.94 -5.91
C GLY A 137 -7.74 52.16 -5.35
N THR A 138 -8.06 52.62 -4.14
CA THR A 138 -7.34 53.71 -3.46
C THR A 138 -6.33 53.16 -2.47
N VAL A 139 -5.07 53.60 -2.55
CA VAL A 139 -4.00 53.17 -1.61
C VAL A 139 -4.28 53.71 -0.21
N VAL A 140 -4.27 52.81 0.78
CA VAL A 140 -4.55 53.10 2.20
C VAL A 140 -3.40 52.72 3.11
N VAL A 141 -2.52 51.81 2.68
CA VAL A 141 -1.23 51.49 3.31
C VAL A 141 -0.17 51.44 2.22
N GLU A 142 0.94 52.15 2.41
CA GLU A 142 2.16 52.01 1.62
C GLU A 142 3.33 52.06 2.60
N ASP A 143 3.91 50.90 2.90
CA ASP A 143 4.92 50.76 3.94
C ASP A 143 5.92 49.65 3.57
N ALA A 144 7.08 49.62 4.23
CA ALA A 144 8.09 48.59 3.98
C ALA A 144 7.99 47.45 5.01
N ALA A 145 8.00 46.20 4.53
CA ALA A 145 8.01 45.01 5.39
C ALA A 145 9.03 43.97 4.90
N ASP A 146 9.60 43.19 5.82
CA ASP A 146 10.43 42.04 5.47
C ASP A 146 9.53 40.86 5.10
N LEU A 147 9.50 40.47 3.83
CA LEU A 147 8.64 39.39 3.33
C LEU A 147 9.42 38.13 2.93
N ARG A 148 10.64 37.94 3.44
CA ARG A 148 11.42 36.73 3.20
C ARG A 148 10.76 35.52 3.86
N TRP A 149 10.59 34.43 3.13
CA TRP A 149 9.86 33.24 3.59
C TRP A 149 10.74 32.01 3.55
N ILE A 150 10.73 31.24 4.64
CA ILE A 150 11.35 29.93 4.76
C ILE A 150 10.39 29.09 5.61
N GLU A 151 9.98 27.91 5.12
CA GLU A 151 9.13 27.00 5.87
C GLU A 151 9.48 25.56 5.48
N GLN A 152 9.51 24.62 6.41
CA GLN A 152 9.76 23.21 6.08
C GLN A 152 8.56 22.60 5.37
N THR A 153 8.78 22.02 4.19
CA THR A 153 7.70 21.40 3.38
C THR A 153 7.70 19.89 3.43
N GLY A 154 8.67 19.28 4.12
CA GLY A 154 8.76 17.84 4.24
C GLY A 154 9.86 17.38 5.18
N PRO A 155 9.96 16.07 5.40
CA PRO A 155 10.94 15.50 6.30
C PRO A 155 12.36 15.70 5.78
N ALA A 156 13.30 15.99 6.69
CA ALA A 156 14.72 16.05 6.35
C ALA A 156 15.23 14.66 5.90
N THR A 157 16.11 14.64 4.90
CA THR A 157 16.76 13.43 4.36
C THR A 157 18.23 13.71 4.09
N PHE A 158 19.08 12.69 3.99
CA PHE A 158 20.45 12.89 3.52
C PHE A 158 20.56 12.77 2.00
N ARG A 159 21.25 13.73 1.36
CA ARG A 159 21.59 13.70 -0.07
C ARG A 159 23.07 13.99 -0.24
N ALA A 160 23.81 13.04 -0.82
CA ALA A 160 25.25 13.18 -1.07
C ALA A 160 26.03 13.69 0.16
N SER A 161 25.78 13.07 1.32
CA SER A 161 26.39 13.40 2.62
C SER A 161 25.98 14.76 3.23
N SER A 162 25.19 15.57 2.54
CA SER A 162 24.57 16.77 3.13
C SER A 162 23.20 16.42 3.69
N LEU A 163 22.83 17.02 4.81
CA LEU A 163 21.46 16.96 5.30
C LEU A 163 20.61 17.94 4.48
N ALA A 164 19.61 17.41 3.79
CA ALA A 164 18.68 18.12 2.93
C ALA A 164 17.35 18.27 3.66
N ILE A 165 16.94 19.51 3.93
CA ILE A 165 15.65 19.85 4.55
C ILE A 165 14.78 20.47 3.45
N PRO A 166 13.78 19.75 2.93
CA PRO A 166 12.81 20.32 1.98
C PRO A 166 12.15 21.54 2.60
N ALA A 167 12.15 22.66 1.88
CA ALA A 167 11.61 23.91 2.38
C ALA A 167 11.00 24.77 1.26
N ASP A 168 10.00 25.58 1.60
CA ASP A 168 9.52 26.67 0.77
C ASP A 168 10.35 27.92 1.05
N VAL A 169 11.23 28.29 0.12
CA VAL A 169 12.11 29.44 0.27
C VAL A 169 11.77 30.52 -0.76
N ARG A 170 11.33 31.68 -0.29
CA ARG A 170 10.94 32.81 -1.14
C ARG A 170 11.62 34.10 -0.70
N GLY A 171 12.04 34.89 -1.68
CA GLY A 171 12.46 36.27 -1.48
C GLY A 171 13.81 36.46 -0.78
N ILE A 172 14.64 35.42 -0.61
CA ILE A 172 15.91 35.53 0.15
C ILE A 172 17.03 36.24 -0.62
N GLY A 173 16.96 36.32 -1.95
CA GLY A 173 18.07 36.81 -2.78
C GLY A 173 19.31 35.93 -2.69
N ASP A 174 20.48 36.56 -2.70
CA ASP A 174 21.80 35.89 -2.58
C ASP A 174 22.24 35.67 -1.12
N ALA A 175 21.36 35.91 -0.14
CA ALA A 175 21.70 35.78 1.28
C ALA A 175 21.54 34.33 1.75
N PRO A 176 22.64 33.63 2.13
CA PRO A 176 22.54 32.26 2.63
C PRO A 176 21.93 32.24 4.06
N PRO A 177 20.95 31.37 4.34
CA PRO A 177 20.41 31.19 5.67
C PRO A 177 21.40 30.47 6.59
N THR A 178 21.39 30.86 7.86
CA THR A 178 22.06 30.16 8.96
C THR A 178 20.98 29.64 9.89
N LEU A 179 20.93 28.33 10.09
CA LEU A 179 20.01 27.76 11.07
C LEU A 179 20.62 27.93 12.47
N VAL A 180 19.84 28.34 13.46
CA VAL A 180 20.29 28.49 14.84
C VAL A 180 19.49 27.54 15.70
N GLY A 181 20.11 26.46 16.16
CA GLY A 181 19.46 25.45 17.00
C GLY A 181 19.17 25.98 18.40
N GLU A 182 17.95 25.79 18.87
CA GLU A 182 17.46 26.34 20.15
C GLU A 182 18.18 25.75 21.37
N ALA A 183 18.36 24.43 21.41
CA ALA A 183 18.87 23.72 22.59
C ALA A 183 20.25 24.21 23.07
N ASN A 184 21.11 24.67 22.16
CA ASN A 184 22.51 25.03 22.45
C ASN A 184 22.98 26.35 21.79
N GLY A 185 22.12 27.05 21.04
CA GLY A 185 22.52 28.18 20.19
C GLY A 185 23.46 27.81 19.04
N SER A 186 23.57 26.52 18.70
CA SER A 186 24.46 26.01 17.66
C SER A 186 24.06 26.58 16.32
N ARG A 187 25.02 27.16 15.60
CA ARG A 187 24.79 27.73 14.27
C ARG A 187 25.16 26.74 13.19
N PHE A 188 24.19 26.39 12.36
CA PHE A 188 24.35 25.51 11.22
C PHE A 188 24.24 26.33 9.92
N PRO A 189 25.37 26.76 9.33
CA PRO A 189 25.34 27.37 8.01
C PRO A 189 24.69 26.41 7.00
N ALA A 190 23.66 26.91 6.32
CA ALA A 190 22.92 26.19 5.31
C ALA A 190 23.02 26.91 3.96
N THR A 191 23.00 26.13 2.88
CA THR A 191 22.89 26.67 1.52
C THR A 191 21.52 26.31 0.96
N VAL A 192 20.88 27.21 0.23
CA VAL A 192 19.60 26.92 -0.42
C VAL A 192 19.86 26.37 -1.82
N ALA A 193 19.30 25.20 -2.11
CA ALA A 193 19.22 24.65 -3.46
C ALA A 193 17.77 24.74 -3.95
N GLY A 194 17.56 25.33 -5.13
CA GLY A 194 16.21 25.59 -5.65
C GLY A 194 15.58 26.86 -5.10
N VAL A 195 14.32 27.10 -5.46
CA VAL A 195 13.51 28.28 -5.06
C VAL A 195 12.05 27.87 -4.90
N GLY A 196 11.30 28.59 -4.07
CA GLY A 196 9.89 28.32 -3.83
C GLY A 196 9.66 27.00 -3.08
N PRO A 197 8.50 26.34 -3.27
CA PRO A 197 8.11 25.15 -2.50
C PRO A 197 9.00 23.92 -2.74
N ASN A 198 9.82 23.95 -3.81
CA ASN A 198 10.75 22.89 -4.16
C ASN A 198 12.19 23.19 -3.70
N ALA A 199 12.40 24.24 -2.90
CA ALA A 199 13.71 24.54 -2.38
C ALA A 199 14.13 23.51 -1.32
N THR A 200 15.42 23.47 -1.04
CA THR A 200 16.00 22.57 -0.05
C THR A 200 17.12 23.30 0.66
N LEU A 201 17.06 23.34 1.98
CA LEU A 201 18.16 23.80 2.81
C LEU A 201 19.16 22.64 2.96
N LEU A 202 20.39 22.88 2.55
CA LEU A 202 21.47 21.90 2.60
C LEU A 202 22.43 22.28 3.72
N LEU A 203 22.53 21.43 4.74
CA LEU A 203 23.59 21.51 5.75
C LEU A 203 24.74 20.63 5.28
N SER A 204 25.89 21.27 5.06
CA SER A 204 27.10 20.55 4.65
C SER A 204 27.52 19.54 5.72
N PRO A 205 28.21 18.46 5.36
CA PRO A 205 28.72 17.52 6.35
C PRO A 205 29.49 18.26 7.46
N GLY A 206 30.46 19.12 7.11
CA GLY A 206 31.30 19.82 8.08
C GLY A 206 30.50 20.62 9.12
N THR A 207 29.32 21.11 8.75
CA THR A 207 28.39 21.83 9.64
C THR A 207 27.83 20.93 10.76
N LEU A 208 27.66 19.64 10.49
CA LEU A 208 27.11 18.65 11.43
C LEU A 208 28.20 18.00 12.30
N ALA A 209 29.46 18.37 12.11
CA ALA A 209 30.56 17.78 12.86
C ALA A 209 30.44 18.05 14.37
N GLY A 210 30.27 16.99 15.15
CA GLY A 210 30.18 17.04 16.61
C GLY A 210 28.76 17.00 17.16
N VAL A 211 27.75 17.02 16.28
CA VAL A 211 26.35 16.84 16.66
C VAL A 211 26.05 15.33 16.83
N PRO A 212 25.43 14.90 17.93
CA PRO A 212 24.97 13.52 18.10
C PRO A 212 23.93 13.13 17.04
N ALA A 213 24.02 11.92 16.49
CA ALA A 213 23.11 11.46 15.45
C ALA A 213 21.67 11.25 15.94
N ASN A 214 21.47 11.02 17.24
CA ASN A 214 20.15 10.86 17.87
C ASN A 214 19.55 12.19 18.38
N GLN A 215 20.15 13.33 18.05
CA GLN A 215 19.66 14.63 18.51
C GLN A 215 18.51 15.11 17.60
N SER A 216 17.37 15.43 18.21
CA SER A 216 16.34 16.27 17.59
C SER A 216 16.82 17.73 17.61
N ILE A 217 16.72 18.40 16.48
CA ILE A 217 17.16 19.78 16.30
C ILE A 217 15.95 20.61 15.90
N THR A 218 15.54 21.49 16.81
CA THR A 218 14.67 22.63 16.53
C THR A 218 15.56 23.82 16.23
N ALA A 219 15.42 24.44 15.05
CA ALA A 219 16.27 25.53 14.63
C ALA A 219 15.52 26.66 13.89
N ASP A 220 15.84 27.89 14.28
CA ASP A 220 15.37 29.08 13.59
C ASP A 220 16.22 29.39 12.35
N ALA A 221 15.55 29.77 11.26
CA ALA A 221 16.24 30.26 10.07
C ALA A 221 16.64 31.74 10.24
N VAL A 222 17.90 32.01 10.52
CA VAL A 222 18.44 33.37 10.64
C VAL A 222 19.15 33.77 9.35
N LEU A 223 18.82 34.94 8.80
CA LEU A 223 19.56 35.53 7.69
C LEU A 223 20.51 36.61 8.21
N ALA A 224 21.60 36.86 7.50
CA ALA A 224 22.46 38.00 7.83
C ALA A 224 21.62 39.30 7.82
N ASN A 225 21.62 40.02 8.93
CA ASN A 225 20.90 41.28 9.15
C ASN A 225 19.36 41.19 9.25
N ALA A 226 18.78 40.01 9.47
CA ALA A 226 17.43 39.88 10.02
C ALA A 226 17.15 38.49 10.59
N THR A 227 16.36 38.44 11.65
CA THR A 227 15.62 37.26 12.06
C THR A 227 14.46 37.08 11.09
N VAL A 228 14.53 36.07 10.22
CA VAL A 228 13.31 35.58 9.56
C VAL A 228 12.64 34.73 10.62
N THR A 229 11.60 35.26 11.26
CA THR A 229 10.75 34.47 12.16
C THR A 229 9.89 33.56 11.27
N ALA A 230 10.48 32.47 10.81
CA ALA A 230 9.78 31.32 10.29
C ALA A 230 9.30 30.49 11.49
N ALA A 231 8.31 29.61 11.29
CA ALA A 231 8.10 28.53 12.24
C ALA A 231 9.45 27.77 12.39
N PRO A 232 9.84 27.38 13.62
CA PRO A 232 11.11 26.71 13.84
C PRO A 232 11.16 25.42 13.01
N LEU A 233 12.30 25.20 12.35
CA LEU A 233 12.52 24.00 11.54
C LEU A 233 12.86 22.85 12.50
N GLN A 234 12.03 21.81 12.50
CA GLN A 234 12.25 20.63 13.35
C GLN A 234 12.70 19.44 12.52
N PHE A 235 13.84 18.86 12.89
CA PHE A 235 14.37 17.67 12.24
C PHE A 235 15.24 16.81 13.16
N THR A 236 15.09 15.49 13.06
CA THR A 236 15.99 14.53 13.71
C THR A 236 17.04 14.05 12.72
N ILE A 237 18.33 14.11 13.10
CA ILE A 237 19.42 13.56 12.28
C ILE A 237 19.24 12.04 12.09
N GLY A 238 18.82 11.34 13.14
CA GLY A 238 18.57 9.90 13.17
C GLY A 238 17.49 9.50 12.17
N ASP A 239 16.35 10.18 12.18
CA ASP A 239 15.24 9.89 11.25
C ASP A 239 15.62 10.21 9.80
N ALA A 240 16.33 11.32 9.58
CA ALA A 240 16.84 11.66 8.25
C ALA A 240 17.84 10.63 7.73
N ALA A 241 18.69 10.09 8.62
CA ALA A 241 19.62 9.01 8.32
C ALA A 241 18.88 7.69 8.08
N GLY A 242 17.84 7.39 8.86
CA GLY A 242 16.98 6.22 8.69
C GLY A 242 16.32 6.21 7.32
N ARG A 243 15.60 7.30 6.97
CA ARG A 243 14.93 7.47 5.68
C ARG A 243 15.84 7.38 4.46
N ALA A 244 17.11 7.74 4.61
CA ALA A 244 18.07 7.70 3.52
C ALA A 244 18.95 6.43 3.54
N THR A 245 18.84 5.61 4.60
CA THR A 245 19.47 4.29 4.64
C THR A 245 18.65 3.37 3.74
N ALA A 246 19.30 2.78 2.76
CA ALA A 246 18.66 1.83 1.85
C ALA A 246 19.67 0.75 1.47
N ILE A 247 19.17 -0.40 1.02
CA ILE A 247 20.00 -1.39 0.36
C ILE A 247 19.83 -1.19 -1.13
N ALA A 248 20.94 -0.93 -1.83
CA ALA A 248 20.96 -0.77 -3.27
C ALA A 248 21.96 -1.75 -3.88
N TYR A 249 21.91 -1.92 -5.20
CA TYR A 249 22.94 -2.68 -5.91
C TYR A 249 23.97 -1.76 -6.53
N ARG A 250 25.24 -2.00 -6.26
CA ARG A 250 26.37 -1.31 -6.89
C ARG A 250 27.32 -2.36 -7.45
N ASP A 251 27.58 -2.30 -8.75
CA ASP A 251 28.38 -3.30 -9.46
C ASP A 251 27.87 -4.74 -9.20
N ALA A 252 26.54 -4.89 -9.18
CA ALA A 252 25.77 -6.09 -8.87
C ALA A 252 25.86 -6.66 -7.45
N ASP A 253 26.75 -6.14 -6.61
CA ASP A 253 26.75 -6.48 -5.19
C ASP A 253 25.68 -5.67 -4.44
N PRO A 254 24.89 -6.31 -3.58
CA PRO A 254 24.04 -5.58 -2.66
C PRO A 254 24.94 -4.83 -1.68
N VAL A 255 24.67 -3.54 -1.56
CA VAL A 255 25.37 -2.64 -0.66
C VAL A 255 24.33 -1.93 0.19
N VAL A 256 24.59 -1.79 1.48
CA VAL A 256 23.87 -0.78 2.26
C VAL A 256 24.45 0.55 1.83
N VAL A 257 23.63 1.35 1.17
CA VAL A 257 23.90 2.77 0.97
C VAL A 257 23.46 3.44 2.25
N GLN A 258 24.43 3.65 3.12
CA GLN A 258 24.20 4.36 4.35
C GLN A 258 24.67 5.81 4.19
N PRO A 259 23.81 6.80 4.41
CA PRO A 259 24.22 8.19 4.41
C PRO A 259 24.94 8.62 5.69
N LEU A 260 25.33 7.71 6.58
CA LEU A 260 26.22 8.00 7.70
C LEU A 260 27.65 8.30 7.23
N ALA A 261 27.78 9.22 6.28
CA ALA A 261 28.86 10.17 6.17
C ALA A 261 28.64 11.35 7.15
N HIS A 262 28.14 11.08 8.36
CA HIS A 262 28.11 12.06 9.43
C HIS A 262 29.56 12.31 9.86
N PRO A 263 30.12 13.54 9.77
CA PRO A 263 31.57 13.72 9.88
C PRO A 263 32.15 13.49 11.28
N SER A 264 31.32 13.49 12.34
CA SER A 264 31.78 13.05 13.66
C SER A 264 31.89 11.53 13.78
N ILE A 265 31.23 10.80 12.89
CA ILE A 265 31.23 9.34 12.86
C ILE A 265 32.12 8.91 11.67
N GLY A 266 33.43 9.00 11.88
CA GLY A 266 34.41 8.54 10.89
C GLY A 266 34.21 7.05 10.55
N PRO A 267 34.65 6.60 9.37
CA PRO A 267 34.43 5.21 8.92
C PRO A 267 34.92 4.19 9.97
N ASP A 268 36.04 4.49 10.61
CA ASP A 268 36.68 3.63 11.62
C ASP A 268 35.86 3.42 12.92
N ARG A 269 34.75 4.15 13.09
CA ARG A 269 33.98 4.24 14.35
C ARG A 269 32.58 3.61 14.28
N ILE A 270 32.15 3.04 13.16
CA ILE A 270 30.81 2.46 13.05
C ILE A 270 30.88 0.95 12.88
N ALA A 271 30.13 0.24 13.72
CA ALA A 271 29.75 -1.15 13.46
C ALA A 271 28.33 -1.15 12.87
N LEU A 272 28.19 -1.72 11.69
CA LEU A 272 26.89 -1.95 11.06
C LEU A 272 26.47 -3.39 11.34
N THR A 273 25.31 -3.55 11.94
CA THR A 273 24.68 -4.83 12.22
C THR A 273 23.43 -4.95 11.35
N LEU A 274 23.42 -5.90 10.41
CA LEU A 274 22.22 -6.27 9.67
C LEU A 274 21.56 -7.45 10.34
N THR A 275 20.24 -7.37 10.53
CA THR A 275 19.44 -8.50 11.01
C THR A 275 18.37 -8.79 9.96
N THR A 276 18.35 -10.02 9.43
CA THR A 276 17.39 -10.47 8.42
C THR A 276 16.36 -11.41 9.05
N GLY A 277 15.08 -11.30 8.66
CA GLY A 277 14.00 -12.16 9.16
C GLY A 277 13.97 -13.57 8.56
N ASP A 278 14.31 -13.73 7.28
CA ASP A 278 14.41 -15.05 6.62
C ASP A 278 15.32 -15.00 5.38
N PRO A 279 16.44 -15.75 5.30
CA PRO A 279 16.99 -16.58 6.36
C PRO A 279 17.44 -15.73 7.55
N ASN A 280 17.16 -16.19 8.77
CA ASN A 280 17.61 -15.55 10.00
C ASN A 280 19.14 -15.42 10.00
N GLY A 281 19.63 -14.19 9.96
CA GLY A 281 21.06 -13.90 9.85
C GLY A 281 21.41 -12.59 10.53
N ARG A 282 22.51 -12.59 11.27
CA ARG A 282 23.10 -11.37 11.84
C ARG A 282 24.47 -11.14 11.23
N TYR A 283 24.62 -10.03 10.52
CA TYR A 283 25.86 -9.71 9.82
C TYR A 283 26.47 -8.46 10.44
N HIS A 284 27.69 -8.58 10.93
CA HIS A 284 28.45 -7.47 11.47
C HIS A 284 29.49 -7.04 10.45
N VAL A 285 29.36 -5.82 9.93
CA VAL A 285 30.30 -5.24 8.99
C VAL A 285 30.89 -3.97 9.59
N ARG A 286 32.20 -3.82 9.48
CA ARG A 286 32.90 -2.60 9.90
C ARG A 286 33.12 -1.74 8.67
N ILE A 287 32.68 -0.49 8.73
CA ILE A 287 32.85 0.46 7.62
C ILE A 287 34.33 0.88 7.61
N ALA A 288 35.01 0.75 6.46
CA ALA A 288 36.41 1.14 6.34
C ALA A 288 36.60 2.42 5.49
N ASP A 289 35.56 2.85 4.77
CA ASP A 289 35.63 3.99 3.86
C ASP A 289 34.58 5.07 4.15
N ARG A 290 34.86 6.30 3.73
CA ARG A 290 33.95 7.44 3.88
C ARG A 290 32.82 7.44 2.84
N SER A 291 32.75 6.44 1.97
CA SER A 291 31.75 6.41 0.91
C SER A 291 30.36 6.08 1.43
N GLY A 292 30.27 5.54 2.66
CA GLY A 292 29.00 5.13 3.27
C GLY A 292 28.40 3.91 2.58
N VAL A 293 29.16 3.25 1.71
CA VAL A 293 28.72 2.06 0.99
C VAL A 293 29.32 0.84 1.64
N VAL A 294 28.46 0.01 2.22
CA VAL A 294 28.87 -1.18 2.94
C VAL A 294 28.45 -2.40 2.14
N PRO A 295 29.40 -3.22 1.63
CA PRO A 295 29.05 -4.45 0.96
C PRO A 295 28.34 -5.37 1.95
N VAL A 296 27.19 -5.92 1.54
CA VAL A 296 26.46 -6.90 2.32
C VAL A 296 26.49 -8.25 1.63
N PRO A 297 26.43 -9.36 2.40
CA PRO A 297 26.37 -10.68 1.80
C PRO A 297 25.15 -10.82 0.89
N ALA A 298 25.31 -11.52 -0.23
CA ALA A 298 24.20 -11.83 -1.13
C ALA A 298 23.04 -12.56 -0.44
N SER A 299 23.27 -13.21 0.70
CA SER A 299 22.21 -13.83 1.52
C SER A 299 21.23 -12.84 2.15
N VAL A 300 21.54 -11.54 2.18
CA VAL A 300 20.63 -10.47 2.63
C VAL A 300 19.59 -10.13 1.56
N VAL A 301 19.93 -10.40 0.29
CA VAL A 301 19.01 -10.21 -0.85
C VAL A 301 17.89 -11.24 -0.69
N GLY A 302 16.64 -10.78 -0.63
CA GLY A 302 15.44 -11.63 -0.50
C GLY A 302 14.93 -11.88 0.92
N ALA A 303 15.55 -11.25 1.92
CA ALA A 303 14.99 -11.28 3.26
C ALA A 303 13.69 -10.48 3.34
N GLY A 304 12.65 -11.09 3.93
CA GLY A 304 11.32 -10.46 4.09
C GLY A 304 11.35 -9.20 4.95
N SER A 305 12.30 -9.11 5.88
CA SER A 305 12.59 -7.90 6.64
C SER A 305 14.09 -7.77 6.89
N ILE A 306 14.61 -6.55 6.80
CA ILE A 306 16.01 -6.24 7.08
C ILE A 306 16.06 -5.06 8.03
N HIS A 307 16.74 -5.23 9.16
CA HIS A 307 16.99 -4.16 10.11
C HIS A 307 18.46 -3.77 10.02
N VAL A 308 18.72 -2.51 9.71
CA VAL A 308 20.07 -1.93 9.79
C VAL A 308 20.20 -1.25 11.13
N ARG A 309 21.11 -1.78 11.94
CA ARG A 309 21.53 -1.20 13.21
C ARG A 309 22.94 -0.66 13.10
N VAL A 310 23.17 0.50 13.65
CA VAL A 310 24.43 1.24 13.64
C VAL A 310 24.84 1.43 15.07
N ASP A 311 26.01 0.93 15.42
CA ASP A 311 26.55 1.03 16.76
C ASP A 311 27.87 1.82 16.74
N GLU A 312 28.06 2.66 17.76
CA GLU A 312 29.37 3.20 18.12
C GLU A 312 30.32 2.07 18.58
N PRO A 313 31.65 2.31 18.64
CA PRO A 313 32.60 1.30 19.10
C PRO A 313 32.41 0.92 20.57
N ASN A 314 31.74 1.76 21.35
CA ASN A 314 31.36 1.51 22.74
C ASN A 314 30.08 0.68 22.89
N GLY A 315 29.40 0.34 21.77
CA GLY A 315 28.16 -0.43 21.75
C GLY A 315 26.86 0.39 21.81
N THR A 316 26.94 1.72 21.80
CA THR A 316 25.76 2.60 21.79
C THR A 316 25.10 2.56 20.41
N THR A 317 23.81 2.20 20.36
CA THR A 317 23.03 2.26 19.12
C THR A 317 22.83 3.71 18.71
N LEU A 318 23.28 4.07 17.51
CA LEU A 318 23.08 5.40 16.91
C LEU A 318 21.84 5.45 16.02
N LEU A 319 21.55 4.34 15.33
CA LEU A 319 20.44 4.22 14.40
C LEU A 319 20.01 2.75 14.37
N GLN A 320 18.71 2.52 14.42
CA GLN A 320 18.12 1.23 14.11
C GLN A 320 16.90 1.50 13.24
N THR A 321 16.95 1.04 11.98
CA THR A 321 15.89 1.33 11.02
C THR A 321 15.60 0.09 10.19
N PRO A 322 14.31 -0.22 9.94
CA PRO A 322 13.95 -1.20 8.94
C PRO A 322 14.30 -0.66 7.56
N VAL A 323 14.85 -1.50 6.71
CA VAL A 323 15.10 -1.20 5.30
C VAL A 323 14.49 -2.30 4.44
N SER A 324 13.80 -1.87 3.40
CA SER A 324 13.34 -2.78 2.36
C SER A 324 14.55 -3.30 1.58
N ALA A 325 14.56 -4.60 1.29
CA ALA A 325 15.47 -5.14 0.29
C ALA A 325 15.19 -4.44 -1.06
N PRO A 326 16.21 -4.16 -1.88
CA PRO A 326 15.97 -3.62 -3.20
C PRO A 326 15.11 -4.60 -3.98
N ALA A 327 14.08 -4.08 -4.65
CA ALA A 327 13.20 -4.87 -5.50
C ALA A 327 14.06 -5.71 -6.47
N ARG A 328 13.90 -7.03 -6.42
CA ARG A 328 14.53 -7.93 -7.38
C ARG A 328 13.77 -7.81 -8.70
N PRO A 329 14.45 -7.75 -9.85
CA PRO A 329 13.77 -8.01 -11.10
C PRO A 329 13.14 -9.42 -11.04
N THR A 330 11.89 -9.54 -11.46
CA THR A 330 11.22 -10.84 -11.58
C THR A 330 11.39 -11.33 -13.01
N VAL A 331 11.94 -12.53 -13.17
CA VAL A 331 12.11 -13.20 -14.46
C VAL A 331 11.21 -14.44 -14.45
N GLN A 332 10.34 -14.56 -15.44
CA GLN A 332 9.52 -15.76 -15.56
C GLN A 332 10.37 -16.90 -16.11
N LEU A 333 10.34 -18.04 -15.44
CA LEU A 333 10.85 -19.31 -15.98
C LEU A 333 9.73 -20.35 -15.90
N ARG A 334 9.72 -21.26 -16.85
CA ARG A 334 8.75 -22.35 -16.90
C ARG A 334 9.49 -23.68 -16.88
N ILE A 335 9.06 -24.61 -16.05
CA ILE A 335 9.51 -26.00 -16.12
C ILE A 335 8.39 -26.80 -16.78
N ALA A 336 8.69 -27.41 -17.92
CA ALA A 336 7.76 -28.28 -18.63
C ALA A 336 8.52 -29.49 -19.17
N ASN A 337 7.93 -30.68 -19.06
CA ASN A 337 8.50 -31.94 -19.56
C ASN A 337 9.94 -32.24 -19.09
N GLY A 338 10.31 -31.76 -17.89
CA GLY A 338 11.66 -31.91 -17.33
C GLY A 338 12.72 -31.01 -17.96
N SER A 339 12.32 -29.99 -18.72
CA SER A 339 13.18 -28.93 -19.25
C SER A 339 12.81 -27.58 -18.63
N LEU A 340 13.81 -26.72 -18.49
CA LEU A 340 13.66 -25.31 -18.13
C LEU A 340 13.48 -24.48 -19.39
N HIS A 341 12.56 -23.53 -19.34
CA HIS A 341 12.24 -22.60 -20.42
C HIS A 341 12.24 -21.17 -19.90
N ALA A 342 12.76 -20.25 -20.71
CA ALA A 342 12.65 -18.81 -20.45
C ALA A 342 11.74 -18.17 -21.52
N PRO A 343 10.51 -17.77 -21.17
CA PRO A 343 9.60 -17.06 -22.09
C PRO A 343 10.20 -15.77 -22.66
N ASN A 344 11.11 -15.15 -21.91
CA ASN A 344 11.89 -14.00 -22.36
C ASN A 344 13.39 -14.30 -22.24
N PRO A 345 14.03 -14.85 -23.28
CA PRO A 345 15.44 -15.27 -23.25
C PRO A 345 16.41 -14.11 -23.00
N ALA A 346 16.08 -12.90 -23.46
CA ALA A 346 16.89 -11.70 -23.22
C ALA A 346 16.95 -11.32 -21.72
N ALA A 347 15.96 -11.74 -20.92
CA ALA A 347 15.94 -11.48 -19.48
C ALA A 347 16.89 -12.40 -18.70
N ILE A 348 17.34 -13.50 -19.29
CA ILE A 348 18.24 -14.48 -18.65
C ILE A 348 19.68 -14.44 -19.18
N GLU A 349 19.93 -13.81 -20.32
CA GLU A 349 21.26 -13.62 -20.91
C GLU A 349 22.35 -13.14 -19.92
N PRO A 350 22.07 -12.25 -18.95
CA PRO A 350 23.11 -11.79 -18.04
C PRO A 350 23.32 -12.72 -16.83
N TYR A 351 22.73 -13.92 -16.80
CA TYR A 351 22.80 -14.85 -15.67
C TYR A 351 23.49 -16.18 -16.04
N ASP A 352 24.37 -16.65 -15.16
CA ASP A 352 25.17 -17.87 -15.37
C ASP A 352 24.53 -19.11 -14.74
N GLY A 353 23.55 -18.94 -13.84
CA GLY A 353 22.93 -20.05 -13.13
C GLY A 353 21.62 -19.72 -12.44
N LEU A 354 20.88 -20.77 -12.13
CA LEU A 354 19.63 -20.80 -11.39
C LEU A 354 19.85 -21.53 -10.07
N LEU A 355 19.56 -20.88 -8.94
CA LEU A 355 19.45 -21.51 -7.64
C LEU A 355 17.98 -21.88 -7.40
N LEU A 356 17.71 -23.18 -7.32
CA LEU A 356 16.38 -23.74 -7.03
C LEU A 356 16.37 -24.26 -5.59
N ARG A 357 15.44 -23.76 -4.75
CA ARG A 357 15.23 -24.24 -3.38
C ARG A 357 13.92 -25.02 -3.33
N ASP A 358 14.04 -26.34 -3.25
CA ASP A 358 12.93 -27.27 -3.08
C ASP A 358 13.34 -28.33 -2.05
N GLY A 359 13.12 -28.02 -0.77
CA GLY A 359 13.69 -28.74 0.39
C GLY A 359 15.21 -28.58 0.57
N ASN A 360 15.99 -28.67 -0.51
CA ASN A 360 17.42 -28.39 -0.59
C ASN A 360 17.72 -27.34 -1.67
N VAL A 361 18.82 -26.60 -1.52
CA VAL A 361 19.28 -25.63 -2.53
C VAL A 361 20.12 -26.35 -3.59
N SER A 362 19.68 -26.31 -4.84
CA SER A 362 20.36 -26.89 -5.99
C SER A 362 20.77 -25.79 -6.96
N TYR A 363 22.01 -25.85 -7.45
CA TYR A 363 22.52 -24.93 -8.47
C TYR A 363 22.45 -25.60 -9.84
N VAL A 364 21.77 -24.93 -10.78
CA VAL A 364 21.62 -25.33 -12.17
C VAL A 364 22.35 -24.28 -13.01
N PRO A 365 23.51 -24.59 -13.63
CA PRO A 365 24.15 -23.65 -14.54
C PRO A 365 23.22 -23.39 -15.74
N LEU A 366 23.08 -22.15 -16.20
CA LEU A 366 22.29 -21.85 -17.38
C LEU A 366 23.11 -22.11 -18.64
N ASP A 367 22.52 -22.77 -19.62
CA ASP A 367 23.14 -22.99 -20.93
C ASP A 367 22.90 -21.77 -21.83
N ASP A 368 23.86 -21.44 -22.68
CA ASP A 368 23.74 -20.36 -23.69
C ASP A 368 22.53 -20.62 -24.61
N SER A 369 22.15 -21.90 -24.77
CA SER A 369 20.95 -22.30 -25.52
C SER A 369 19.66 -21.74 -24.91
N LEU A 370 19.56 -21.64 -23.58
CA LEU A 370 18.39 -21.09 -22.90
C LEU A 370 18.26 -19.58 -23.20
N ALA A 371 19.37 -18.85 -23.18
CA ALA A 371 19.41 -17.42 -23.56
C ALA A 371 19.13 -17.20 -25.07
N ALA A 372 19.33 -18.23 -25.90
CA ALA A 372 18.90 -18.24 -27.30
C ALA A 372 17.41 -18.61 -27.49
N GLY A 373 16.69 -18.95 -26.42
CA GLY A 373 15.28 -19.35 -26.43
C GLY A 373 15.01 -20.84 -26.62
N GLU A 374 16.05 -21.68 -26.56
CA GLU A 374 15.91 -23.14 -26.57
C GLU A 374 15.61 -23.69 -25.17
N GLU A 375 15.13 -24.92 -25.07
CA GLU A 375 14.87 -25.57 -23.78
C GLU A 375 16.16 -26.13 -23.19
N GLN A 376 16.34 -25.99 -21.88
CA GLN A 376 17.47 -26.59 -21.17
C GLN A 376 17.01 -27.80 -20.34
N PRO A 377 17.51 -29.02 -20.59
CA PRO A 377 17.10 -30.19 -19.81
C PRO A 377 17.55 -30.08 -18.35
N LEU A 378 16.64 -30.35 -17.41
CA LEU A 378 16.94 -30.36 -15.98
C LEU A 378 17.37 -31.76 -15.51
N PRO A 379 18.23 -31.85 -14.48
CA PRO A 379 18.48 -33.11 -13.80
C PRO A 379 17.16 -33.73 -13.29
N ARG A 380 17.01 -35.06 -13.36
CA ARG A 380 15.79 -35.78 -12.91
C ARG A 380 15.34 -35.47 -11.48
N MET A 381 16.23 -35.00 -10.62
CA MET A 381 15.89 -34.60 -9.24
C MET A 381 15.24 -33.22 -9.16
N LEU A 382 15.24 -32.45 -10.25
CA LEU A 382 14.74 -31.07 -10.35
C LEU A 382 13.70 -30.90 -11.45
N SER A 383 13.32 -31.99 -12.14
CA SER A 383 12.35 -31.98 -13.24
C SER A 383 10.90 -31.88 -12.78
N GLU A 384 10.64 -32.12 -11.49
CA GLU A 384 9.32 -32.02 -10.84
C GLU A 384 9.50 -31.34 -9.48
N PRO A 385 9.86 -30.04 -9.45
CA PRO A 385 9.99 -29.35 -8.18
C PRO A 385 8.61 -29.11 -7.55
N SER A 386 8.56 -29.06 -6.22
CA SER A 386 7.37 -28.68 -5.46
C SER A 386 6.77 -27.37 -5.97
N THR A 387 5.45 -27.21 -5.85
CA THR A 387 4.74 -25.94 -6.10
C THR A 387 5.26 -24.80 -5.22
N ASP A 388 5.89 -25.13 -4.09
CA ASP A 388 6.48 -24.16 -3.15
C ASP A 388 7.96 -23.86 -3.45
N ALA A 389 8.50 -24.34 -4.57
CA ALA A 389 9.91 -24.17 -4.90
C ALA A 389 10.26 -22.70 -5.18
N ALA A 390 11.19 -22.15 -4.42
CA ALA A 390 11.70 -20.79 -4.63
C ALA A 390 12.91 -20.81 -5.57
N ALA A 391 12.93 -19.91 -6.54
CA ALA A 391 13.96 -19.87 -7.58
C ALA A 391 14.62 -18.48 -7.69
N LEU A 392 15.94 -18.46 -7.92
CA LEU A 392 16.75 -17.26 -8.03
C LEU A 392 17.77 -17.38 -9.16
N LEU A 393 17.81 -16.40 -10.06
CA LEU A 393 18.89 -16.30 -11.06
C LEU A 393 20.11 -15.61 -10.46
N VAL A 394 21.30 -16.14 -10.77
CA VAL A 394 22.60 -15.62 -10.34
C VAL A 394 23.53 -15.51 -11.55
N GLY A 395 24.29 -14.42 -11.62
CA GLY A 395 25.27 -14.17 -12.67
C GLY A 395 26.43 -13.32 -12.14
N GLU A 396 27.62 -13.52 -12.69
CA GLU A 396 28.81 -12.76 -12.32
C GLU A 396 28.65 -11.29 -12.74
N GLY A 397 28.68 -10.37 -11.77
CA GLY A 397 28.52 -8.94 -12.06
C GLY A 397 27.11 -8.53 -12.46
N VAL A 398 26.09 -9.37 -12.21
CA VAL A 398 24.68 -9.11 -12.55
C VAL A 398 23.77 -9.29 -11.33
N ARG A 399 22.80 -8.36 -11.17
CA ARG A 399 21.88 -8.32 -10.03
C ARG A 399 21.01 -9.58 -10.00
N PRO A 400 20.97 -10.36 -8.91
CA PRO A 400 20.12 -11.56 -8.84
C PRO A 400 18.64 -11.24 -9.09
N ALA A 401 17.98 -12.06 -9.92
CA ALA A 401 16.55 -11.93 -10.19
C ALA A 401 15.75 -12.96 -9.40
N ARG A 402 14.56 -12.56 -8.91
CA ARG A 402 13.57 -13.52 -8.44
C ARG A 402 13.03 -14.24 -9.67
N VAL A 403 12.88 -15.55 -9.58
CA VAL A 403 12.23 -16.30 -10.63
C VAL A 403 10.79 -16.57 -10.23
N ASP A 404 9.88 -16.19 -11.10
CA ASP A 404 8.51 -16.68 -11.06
C ASP A 404 8.48 -17.98 -11.84
N LEU A 405 8.39 -19.10 -11.11
CA LEU A 405 8.60 -20.43 -11.65
C LEU A 405 7.26 -21.12 -11.88
N THR A 406 6.83 -21.19 -13.13
CA THR A 406 5.63 -21.96 -13.48
C THR A 406 6.03 -23.41 -13.74
N VAL A 407 5.67 -24.32 -12.83
CA VAL A 407 5.81 -25.76 -13.06
C VAL A 407 4.56 -26.24 -13.80
N VAL A 408 4.71 -26.60 -15.06
CA VAL A 408 3.63 -27.22 -15.83
C VAL A 408 3.74 -28.72 -15.63
N PRO A 409 2.77 -29.36 -14.94
CA PRO A 409 2.79 -30.79 -14.76
C PRO A 409 2.86 -31.48 -16.13
N PRO A 410 3.63 -32.57 -16.27
CA PRO A 410 3.64 -33.31 -17.50
C PRO A 410 2.20 -33.69 -17.84
N PRO A 411 1.75 -33.52 -19.10
CA PRO A 411 0.39 -33.88 -19.49
C PRO A 411 0.16 -35.33 -19.06
N THR A 412 -0.83 -35.55 -18.20
CA THR A 412 -1.30 -36.88 -17.82
C THR A 412 -1.57 -37.62 -19.11
N GLY A 413 -0.79 -38.67 -19.36
CA GLY A 413 -0.65 -39.26 -20.69
C GLY A 413 -1.97 -39.49 -21.39
N SER A 414 -2.32 -38.59 -22.32
CA SER A 414 -3.20 -38.92 -23.41
C SER A 414 -2.41 -39.81 -24.36
N SER A 415 -3.06 -40.92 -24.73
CA SER A 415 -2.66 -41.80 -25.81
C SER A 415 -2.20 -40.94 -27.02
N PRO A 416 -1.09 -41.27 -27.70
CA PRO A 416 -0.45 -40.35 -28.63
C PRO A 416 -1.35 -40.15 -29.85
N ASP A 417 -2.03 -39.01 -29.90
CA ASP A 417 -2.52 -38.44 -31.14
C ASP A 417 -1.41 -37.57 -31.75
N PRO A 418 -1.18 -37.68 -33.06
CA PRO A 418 -0.05 -37.08 -33.74
C PRO A 418 -0.18 -35.56 -33.80
N VAL A 419 0.93 -34.90 -33.47
CA VAL A 419 1.15 -33.46 -33.63
C VAL A 419 1.03 -33.06 -35.10
N PRO A 420 0.37 -31.92 -35.40
CA PRO A 420 0.34 -31.31 -36.72
C PRO A 420 1.64 -30.53 -36.99
N GLU A 421 2.26 -30.77 -38.14
CA GLU A 421 3.21 -29.84 -38.77
C GLU A 421 2.47 -29.06 -39.86
N ASP A 422 2.55 -27.73 -39.78
CA ASP A 422 2.42 -26.75 -40.86
C ASP A 422 3.69 -25.87 -40.77
N PRO A 423 4.21 -25.19 -41.80
CA PRO A 423 3.91 -25.27 -43.24
C PRO A 423 5.20 -25.20 -44.14
N ASP A 424 5.50 -26.25 -44.92
CA ASP A 424 6.23 -26.10 -46.19
C ASP A 424 5.17 -26.10 -47.31
N GLU A 425 4.66 -24.91 -47.61
CA GLU A 425 3.49 -24.66 -48.48
C GLU A 425 3.63 -25.11 -49.95
N ASP A 426 4.78 -25.63 -50.39
CA ASP A 426 4.95 -26.07 -51.78
C ASP A 426 4.96 -27.60 -51.98
N ALA A 427 4.97 -28.40 -50.89
CA ALA A 427 4.96 -29.88 -50.99
C ALA A 427 3.57 -30.51 -50.80
N PHE A 428 2.73 -29.93 -49.95
CA PHE A 428 1.44 -30.52 -49.56
C PHE A 428 0.37 -30.41 -50.66
N VAL A 429 0.38 -29.29 -51.42
CA VAL A 429 -0.50 -29.11 -52.60
C VAL A 429 -0.13 -30.08 -53.73
N SER A 430 1.15 -30.45 -53.86
CA SER A 430 1.62 -31.46 -54.81
C SER A 430 1.13 -32.88 -54.43
N LEU A 431 1.15 -33.22 -53.14
CA LEU A 431 0.71 -34.53 -52.67
C LEU A 431 -0.81 -34.70 -52.80
N TRP A 432 -1.60 -33.66 -52.52
CA TRP A 432 -3.05 -33.70 -52.68
C TRP A 432 -3.52 -33.70 -54.14
N LEU A 433 -2.79 -33.05 -55.05
CA LEU A 433 -3.04 -33.17 -56.49
C LEU A 433 -2.72 -34.59 -57.00
N ASP A 434 -1.70 -35.25 -56.45
CA ASP A 434 -1.35 -36.62 -56.83
C ASP A 434 -2.25 -37.68 -56.16
N VAL A 435 -2.67 -37.50 -54.90
CA VAL A 435 -3.66 -38.37 -54.24
C VAL A 435 -5.05 -38.20 -54.87
N GLY A 436 -5.44 -36.96 -55.20
CA GLY A 436 -6.68 -36.68 -55.94
C GLY A 436 -6.69 -37.31 -57.34
N ALA A 437 -5.55 -37.33 -58.04
CA ALA A 437 -5.41 -38.02 -59.32
C ALA A 437 -5.47 -39.56 -59.17
N ILE A 438 -4.89 -40.11 -58.11
CA ILE A 438 -4.91 -41.55 -57.82
C ILE A 438 -6.32 -42.02 -57.41
N VAL A 439 -6.99 -41.28 -56.53
CA VAL A 439 -8.38 -41.54 -56.12
C VAL A 439 -9.32 -41.34 -57.31
N GLY A 440 -9.11 -40.32 -58.14
CA GLY A 440 -9.85 -40.09 -59.38
C GLY A 440 -9.70 -41.22 -60.40
N LEU A 441 -8.49 -41.78 -60.57
CA LEU A 441 -8.24 -42.92 -61.46
C LEU A 441 -8.82 -44.24 -60.91
N LEU A 442 -8.75 -44.46 -59.59
CA LEU A 442 -9.40 -45.58 -58.92
C LEU A 442 -10.93 -45.48 -59.02
N PHE A 443 -11.48 -44.28 -58.87
CA PHE A 443 -12.91 -44.02 -59.03
C PHE A 443 -13.35 -44.25 -60.48
N LEU A 444 -12.55 -43.85 -61.48
CA LEU A 444 -12.82 -44.13 -62.89
C LEU A 444 -12.83 -45.65 -63.20
N ALA A 445 -11.89 -46.40 -62.60
CA ALA A 445 -11.82 -47.85 -62.72
C ALA A 445 -12.99 -48.54 -62.03
N MET A 446 -13.42 -48.03 -60.87
CA MET A 446 -14.57 -48.54 -60.12
C MET A 446 -15.89 -48.24 -60.86
N VAL A 447 -16.05 -47.03 -61.41
CA VAL A 447 -17.20 -46.64 -62.24
C VAL A 447 -17.27 -47.48 -63.52
N GLY A 448 -16.14 -47.76 -64.17
CA GLY A 448 -16.08 -48.69 -65.31
C GLY A 448 -16.53 -50.11 -64.94
N SER A 449 -16.20 -50.57 -63.73
CA SER A 449 -16.59 -51.88 -63.20
C SER A 449 -18.09 -51.93 -62.87
N VAL A 450 -18.63 -50.88 -62.25
CA VAL A 450 -20.05 -50.74 -61.92
C VAL A 450 -20.90 -50.59 -63.20
N LEU A 451 -20.45 -49.82 -64.20
CA LEU A 451 -21.13 -49.72 -65.50
C LEU A 451 -21.08 -51.04 -66.29
N ALA A 452 -20.02 -51.83 -66.16
CA ALA A 452 -19.97 -53.18 -66.74
C ALA A 452 -20.94 -54.15 -66.03
N VAL A 453 -21.09 -54.06 -64.71
CA VAL A 453 -22.09 -54.85 -63.96
C VAL A 453 -23.52 -54.38 -64.28
N ALA A 454 -23.76 -53.08 -64.36
CA ALA A 454 -25.06 -52.50 -64.72
C ALA A 454 -25.47 -52.83 -66.16
N SER A 455 -24.54 -52.88 -67.11
CA SER A 455 -24.82 -53.31 -68.49
C SER A 455 -25.13 -54.81 -68.59
N VAL A 456 -24.51 -55.66 -67.75
CA VAL A 456 -24.89 -57.08 -67.60
C VAL A 456 -26.27 -57.23 -66.95
N TYR A 457 -26.61 -56.37 -65.99
CA TYR A 457 -27.93 -56.35 -65.35
C TYR A 457 -29.03 -55.83 -66.30
N GLY A 458 -28.72 -54.85 -67.14
CA GLY A 458 -29.60 -54.36 -68.20
C GLY A 458 -29.87 -55.40 -69.30
N LEU A 459 -28.86 -56.23 -69.62
CA LEU A 459 -29.01 -57.34 -70.58
C LEU A 459 -29.88 -58.49 -70.06
N ARG A 460 -30.08 -58.64 -68.74
CA ARG A 460 -31.01 -59.61 -68.13
C ARG A 460 -32.49 -59.31 -68.41
N ARG A 461 -32.85 -58.08 -68.80
CA ARG A 461 -34.23 -57.73 -69.22
C ARG A 461 -34.57 -58.10 -70.66
N LEU A 462 -33.62 -58.60 -71.44
CA LEU A 462 -33.87 -59.13 -72.79
C LEU A 462 -33.82 -60.67 -72.76
N SER A 463 -34.72 -61.31 -73.51
CA SER A 463 -35.12 -62.72 -73.37
C SER A 463 -33.99 -63.74 -73.09
N PRO A 464 -34.29 -64.86 -72.40
CA PRO A 464 -33.31 -65.84 -71.91
C PRO A 464 -32.34 -66.40 -72.98
N ALA A 465 -32.75 -66.38 -74.26
CA ALA A 465 -31.94 -66.86 -75.38
C ALA A 465 -30.76 -65.94 -75.74
N ARG A 466 -30.79 -64.64 -75.38
CA ARG A 466 -29.68 -63.70 -75.66
C ARG A 466 -28.62 -63.65 -74.53
N ALA A 467 -28.99 -64.03 -73.31
CA ALA A 467 -28.08 -64.03 -72.16
C ALA A 467 -26.96 -65.10 -72.28
N ALA A 468 -27.25 -66.26 -72.87
CA ALA A 468 -26.27 -67.34 -73.03
C ALA A 468 -25.16 -67.03 -74.05
N ALA A 469 -25.39 -66.10 -74.99
CA ALA A 469 -24.39 -65.68 -75.99
C ALA A 469 -23.58 -64.44 -75.55
N ALA A 470 -23.99 -63.74 -74.49
CA ALA A 470 -23.36 -62.52 -74.00
C ALA A 470 -22.36 -62.77 -72.86
N GLY A 471 -22.52 -63.86 -72.08
CA GLY A 471 -21.68 -64.18 -70.92
C GLY A 471 -20.17 -64.20 -71.19
N PRO A 472 -19.68 -64.87 -72.26
CA PRO A 472 -18.25 -64.90 -72.55
C PRO A 472 -17.67 -63.53 -72.97
N ARG A 473 -18.48 -62.66 -73.59
CA ARG A 473 -18.05 -61.34 -74.06
C ARG A 473 -18.02 -60.30 -72.94
N ALA A 474 -18.90 -60.42 -71.95
CA ALA A 474 -18.89 -59.57 -70.75
C ALA A 474 -17.68 -59.87 -69.85
N VAL A 475 -17.33 -61.16 -69.68
CA VAL A 475 -16.13 -61.57 -68.92
C VAL A 475 -14.84 -61.13 -69.62
N LEU A 476 -14.77 -61.23 -70.95
CA LEU A 476 -13.63 -60.72 -71.72
C LEU A 476 -13.51 -59.19 -71.64
N GLY A 477 -14.64 -58.45 -71.65
CA GLY A 477 -14.67 -57.00 -71.47
C GLY A 477 -14.19 -56.57 -70.09
N HIS A 478 -14.57 -57.30 -69.03
CA HIS A 478 -14.12 -57.03 -67.65
C HIS A 478 -12.61 -57.29 -67.47
N PHE A 479 -12.09 -58.36 -68.09
CA PHE A 479 -10.66 -58.65 -68.08
C PHE A 479 -9.83 -57.62 -68.88
N LEU A 480 -10.34 -57.18 -70.04
CA LEU A 480 -9.64 -56.19 -70.87
C LEU A 480 -9.67 -54.79 -70.25
N PHE A 481 -10.79 -54.33 -69.69
CA PHE A 481 -10.88 -52.98 -69.11
C PHE A 481 -10.26 -52.89 -67.71
N GLY A 482 -10.51 -53.86 -66.82
CA GLY A 482 -9.95 -53.86 -65.47
C GLY A 482 -8.46 -54.21 -65.44
N GLY A 483 -8.04 -55.20 -66.25
CA GLY A 483 -6.66 -55.67 -66.30
C GLY A 483 -5.71 -54.69 -67.00
N ILE A 484 -6.10 -54.14 -68.16
CA ILE A 484 -5.26 -53.18 -68.91
C ILE A 484 -5.28 -51.80 -68.24
N GLY A 485 -6.44 -51.37 -67.71
CA GLY A 485 -6.54 -50.12 -66.95
C GLY A 485 -5.70 -50.12 -65.68
N GLY A 486 -5.74 -51.21 -64.90
CA GLY A 486 -4.91 -51.38 -63.70
C GLY A 486 -3.41 -51.43 -64.03
N ALA A 487 -3.02 -52.16 -65.09
CA ALA A 487 -1.63 -52.22 -65.53
C ALA A 487 -1.10 -50.88 -66.05
N ALA A 488 -1.92 -50.10 -66.76
CA ALA A 488 -1.56 -48.77 -67.24
C ALA A 488 -1.39 -47.76 -66.09
N CYS A 489 -2.26 -47.79 -65.08
CA CYS A 489 -2.11 -46.96 -63.88
C CYS A 489 -0.81 -47.26 -63.11
N ILE A 490 -0.47 -48.55 -62.95
CA ILE A 490 0.76 -48.96 -62.28
C ILE A 490 2.01 -48.55 -63.08
N ALA A 491 1.96 -48.63 -64.42
CA ALA A 491 3.05 -48.20 -65.28
C ALA A 491 3.28 -46.67 -65.24
N VAL A 492 2.21 -45.88 -65.17
CA VAL A 492 2.28 -44.41 -65.04
C VAL A 492 2.88 -44.02 -63.68
N LEU A 493 2.43 -44.67 -62.59
CA LEU A 493 3.00 -44.49 -61.24
C LEU A 493 4.50 -44.86 -61.19
N GLN A 494 4.91 -45.96 -61.82
CA GLN A 494 6.32 -46.36 -61.86
C GLN A 494 7.20 -45.40 -62.67
N SER A 495 6.65 -44.78 -63.74
CA SER A 495 7.39 -43.80 -64.55
C SER A 495 7.58 -42.45 -63.85
N ARG A 496 6.67 -42.08 -62.95
CA ARG A 496 6.66 -40.77 -62.28
C ARG A 496 7.50 -40.75 -60.99
N TYR A 497 7.67 -41.91 -60.34
CA TYR A 497 8.35 -42.03 -59.05
C TYR A 497 9.70 -42.79 -59.10
N GLY A 498 10.23 -43.09 -60.28
CA GLY A 498 11.65 -43.46 -60.43
C GLY A 498 12.09 -44.80 -59.82
N GLY A 499 11.23 -45.81 -59.76
CA GLY A 499 11.63 -47.19 -59.38
C GLY A 499 10.50 -48.04 -58.77
N PRO A 500 10.65 -49.37 -58.68
CA PRO A 500 9.63 -50.26 -58.12
C PRO A 500 9.60 -50.18 -56.58
N ILE A 501 8.63 -49.44 -56.05
CA ILE A 501 8.47 -49.09 -54.61
C ILE A 501 8.25 -50.31 -53.69
N LEU A 502 7.88 -51.50 -54.22
CA LEU A 502 7.53 -52.68 -53.41
C LEU A 502 8.34 -53.96 -53.75
N GLY A 503 9.50 -53.80 -54.41
CA GLY A 503 10.33 -54.94 -54.81
C GLY A 503 9.75 -55.74 -55.99
N SER A 504 10.60 -56.58 -56.59
CA SER A 504 10.26 -57.39 -57.75
C SER A 504 10.53 -58.86 -57.51
N VAL A 505 9.66 -59.72 -58.03
CA VAL A 505 9.86 -61.18 -58.03
C VAL A 505 10.01 -61.63 -59.48
N ASP A 506 11.06 -62.39 -59.75
CA ASP A 506 11.28 -63.02 -61.05
C ASP A 506 10.50 -64.34 -61.10
N ILE A 507 9.47 -64.40 -61.93
CA ILE A 507 8.68 -65.60 -62.15
C ILE A 507 8.87 -66.01 -63.60
N ALA A 508 9.58 -67.13 -63.81
CA ALA A 508 9.85 -67.69 -65.12
C ALA A 508 10.54 -66.74 -66.12
N GLY A 509 11.47 -65.90 -65.65
CA GLY A 509 12.24 -64.98 -66.47
C GLY A 509 11.54 -63.65 -66.77
N ALA A 510 10.39 -63.41 -66.16
CA ALA A 510 9.69 -62.13 -66.19
C ALA A 510 9.73 -61.49 -64.79
N VAL A 511 10.33 -60.31 -64.70
CA VAL A 511 10.38 -59.50 -63.49
C VAL A 511 9.03 -58.82 -63.29
N VAL A 512 8.25 -59.27 -62.32
CA VAL A 512 6.92 -58.72 -61.99
C VAL A 512 7.01 -58.00 -60.65
N GLY A 513 6.56 -56.74 -60.61
CA GLY A 513 6.52 -55.96 -59.37
C GLY A 513 5.51 -56.55 -58.37
N LEU A 514 5.90 -56.67 -57.10
CA LEU A 514 5.10 -57.32 -56.05
C LEU A 514 3.70 -56.70 -55.90
N GLY A 515 3.58 -55.39 -56.14
CA GLY A 515 2.30 -54.66 -56.15
C GLY A 515 1.33 -55.10 -57.25
N ALA A 516 1.82 -55.42 -58.45
CA ALA A 516 0.98 -55.93 -59.54
C ALA A 516 0.46 -57.36 -59.23
N LEU A 517 1.26 -58.15 -58.50
CA LEU A 517 0.88 -59.49 -58.07
C LEU A 517 -0.17 -59.43 -56.96
N LEU A 518 -0.03 -58.53 -55.98
CA LEU A 518 -1.02 -58.30 -54.93
C LEU A 518 -2.35 -57.81 -55.47
N VAL A 519 -2.35 -56.84 -56.39
CA VAL A 519 -3.59 -56.35 -57.02
C VAL A 519 -4.23 -57.44 -57.89
N GLY A 520 -3.44 -58.24 -58.62
CA GLY A 520 -3.94 -59.39 -59.38
C GLY A 520 -4.54 -60.49 -58.50
N VAL A 521 -3.95 -60.78 -57.35
CA VAL A 521 -4.46 -61.76 -56.37
C VAL A 521 -5.71 -61.23 -55.68
N PHE A 522 -5.76 -59.94 -55.34
CA PHE A 522 -6.92 -59.32 -54.70
C PHE A 522 -8.12 -59.25 -55.66
N HIS A 523 -7.90 -58.86 -56.92
CA HIS A 523 -8.95 -58.87 -57.95
C HIS A 523 -9.38 -60.29 -58.35
N GLY A 524 -8.46 -61.24 -58.45
CA GLY A 524 -8.77 -62.66 -58.68
C GLY A 524 -9.55 -63.28 -57.51
N GLY A 525 -9.23 -62.88 -56.27
CA GLY A 525 -9.94 -63.29 -55.06
C GLY A 525 -11.37 -62.72 -54.99
N LEU A 526 -11.56 -61.45 -55.32
CA LEU A 526 -12.89 -60.81 -55.35
C LEU A 526 -13.77 -61.38 -56.46
N THR A 527 -13.23 -61.66 -57.65
CA THR A 527 -14.00 -62.31 -58.73
C THR A 527 -14.32 -63.76 -58.43
N ALA A 528 -13.41 -64.53 -57.83
CA ALA A 528 -13.69 -65.90 -57.40
C ALA A 528 -14.73 -65.97 -56.26
N THR A 529 -14.69 -65.00 -55.34
CA THR A 529 -15.64 -64.90 -54.21
C THR A 529 -17.02 -64.42 -54.69
N GLY A 530 -17.09 -63.49 -55.64
CA GLY A 530 -18.32 -63.07 -56.29
C GLY A 530 -19.00 -64.19 -57.10
N ILE A 531 -18.22 -65.05 -57.77
CA ILE A 531 -18.74 -66.22 -58.49
C ILE A 531 -19.19 -67.33 -57.51
N ARG A 532 -18.52 -67.50 -56.37
CA ARG A 532 -18.95 -68.43 -55.30
C ARG A 532 -20.21 -67.96 -54.58
N LEU A 533 -20.37 -66.67 -54.31
CA LEU A 533 -21.58 -66.10 -53.70
C LEU A 533 -22.77 -66.09 -54.69
N GLY A 534 -22.51 -65.92 -55.99
CA GLY A 534 -23.53 -65.97 -57.05
C GLY A 534 -24.02 -67.38 -57.43
N LEU A 535 -23.25 -68.43 -57.12
CA LEU A 535 -23.62 -69.83 -57.38
C LEU A 535 -23.91 -70.66 -56.11
N GLY A 536 -23.59 -70.16 -54.91
CA GLY A 536 -23.73 -70.87 -53.64
C GLY A 536 -25.05 -70.67 -52.89
N THR A 537 -25.94 -69.79 -53.34
CA THR A 537 -27.18 -69.41 -52.61
C THR A 537 -28.46 -70.08 -53.13
N ILE A 538 -28.36 -71.25 -53.79
CA ILE A 538 -29.52 -72.06 -54.21
C ILE A 538 -29.97 -73.09 -53.13
N GLY A 539 -29.37 -73.14 -51.94
CA GLY A 539 -29.76 -74.14 -50.94
C GLY A 539 -29.60 -73.73 -49.49
N ALA A 540 -30.57 -72.97 -48.95
CA ALA A 540 -31.01 -73.05 -47.55
C ALA A 540 -32.15 -72.03 -47.33
N TRP A 541 -33.39 -72.51 -47.24
CA TRP A 541 -34.52 -71.75 -46.70
C TRP A 541 -34.61 -72.00 -45.19
N PRO A 542 -34.49 -70.98 -44.31
CA PRO A 542 -35.02 -71.04 -42.96
C PRO A 542 -36.45 -70.47 -42.94
N THR A 543 -37.37 -71.31 -42.50
CA THR A 543 -38.67 -71.06 -41.85
C THR A 543 -39.22 -69.63 -41.82
N ARG A 544 -40.38 -69.45 -42.51
CA ARG A 544 -41.36 -68.37 -42.28
C ARG A 544 -41.57 -68.11 -40.78
N ARG A 545 -41.19 -66.93 -40.29
CA ARG A 545 -41.92 -66.29 -39.19
C ARG A 545 -43.25 -65.82 -39.76
N VAL A 546 -44.33 -66.17 -39.06
CA VAL A 546 -45.67 -65.65 -39.30
C VAL A 546 -45.60 -64.17 -38.96
N ILE A 547 -45.66 -63.30 -39.97
CA ILE A 547 -45.88 -61.86 -39.79
C ILE A 547 -47.34 -61.77 -39.34
N ASP A 548 -47.56 -61.24 -38.15
CA ASP A 548 -48.89 -60.83 -37.73
C ASP A 548 -49.25 -59.62 -38.60
N GLU A 549 -50.20 -59.74 -39.52
CA GLU A 549 -50.55 -58.73 -40.55
C GLU A 549 -51.19 -57.45 -39.97
N THR A 550 -50.96 -57.16 -38.69
CA THR A 550 -51.59 -56.07 -37.95
C THR A 550 -50.62 -55.10 -37.26
N ALA A 551 -49.32 -55.41 -37.17
CA ALA A 551 -48.35 -54.54 -36.51
C ALA A 551 -47.84 -53.41 -37.43
N VAL A 552 -47.61 -52.22 -36.86
CA VAL A 552 -47.07 -51.04 -37.54
C VAL A 552 -45.66 -50.78 -37.02
N PRO A 553 -44.65 -50.56 -37.89
CA PRO A 553 -43.31 -50.21 -37.46
C PRO A 553 -43.28 -48.77 -36.93
N VAL A 554 -42.63 -48.58 -35.78
CA VAL A 554 -42.42 -47.29 -35.13
C VAL A 554 -40.92 -47.07 -35.04
N ARG A 555 -40.42 -45.99 -35.66
CA ARG A 555 -39.00 -45.63 -35.64
C ARG A 555 -38.76 -44.63 -34.52
N ILE A 556 -38.06 -45.06 -33.49
CA ILE A 556 -37.76 -44.26 -32.32
C ILE A 556 -36.33 -43.71 -32.45
N ARG A 557 -36.18 -42.40 -32.40
CA ARG A 557 -34.88 -41.71 -32.33
C ARG A 557 -34.71 -41.14 -30.93
N PHE A 558 -33.56 -41.39 -30.32
CA PHE A 558 -33.22 -40.92 -28.98
C PHE A 558 -31.96 -40.07 -29.04
N THR A 559 -32.09 -38.80 -28.66
CA THR A 559 -31.03 -37.80 -28.72
C THR A 559 -31.07 -36.91 -27.47
N ASP A 560 -30.03 -36.09 -27.29
CA ASP A 560 -30.14 -34.95 -26.40
C ASP A 560 -30.96 -33.81 -27.04
N ASP A 561 -31.08 -32.70 -26.30
CA ASP A 561 -31.74 -31.46 -26.70
C ASP A 561 -31.02 -30.70 -27.84
N GLU A 562 -29.77 -31.07 -28.17
CA GLU A 562 -28.98 -30.53 -29.28
C GLU A 562 -28.87 -31.54 -30.47
N ASP A 563 -29.75 -32.55 -30.53
CA ASP A 563 -29.73 -33.65 -31.51
C ASP A 563 -28.47 -34.55 -31.47
N GLY A 564 -27.66 -34.44 -30.41
CA GLY A 564 -26.44 -35.20 -30.14
C GLY A 564 -26.70 -36.65 -29.69
N GLU A 565 -25.69 -37.50 -29.83
CA GLU A 565 -25.76 -38.90 -29.38
C GLU A 565 -25.60 -38.99 -27.85
N LEU A 566 -26.50 -39.70 -27.18
CA LEU A 566 -26.45 -39.91 -25.73
C LEU A 566 -25.36 -40.95 -25.37
N PRO A 567 -24.48 -40.68 -24.40
CA PRO A 567 -23.50 -41.65 -23.94
C PRO A 567 -24.16 -42.80 -23.15
N GLY A 568 -23.60 -44.02 -23.26
CA GLY A 568 -24.02 -45.17 -22.46
C GLY A 568 -25.12 -46.05 -23.05
N GLU A 569 -25.60 -47.02 -22.27
CA GLU A 569 -26.68 -47.92 -22.66
C GLU A 569 -28.02 -47.22 -22.51
N GLN A 570 -28.80 -47.18 -23.59
CA GLN A 570 -30.11 -46.54 -23.64
C GLN A 570 -31.18 -47.62 -23.80
N THR A 571 -32.26 -47.50 -23.03
CA THR A 571 -33.43 -48.37 -23.08
C THR A 571 -34.66 -47.54 -23.40
N VAL A 572 -35.52 -48.03 -24.28
CA VAL A 572 -36.84 -47.42 -24.52
C VAL A 572 -37.89 -48.36 -24.00
N GLU A 573 -38.78 -47.83 -23.16
CA GLU A 573 -39.96 -48.51 -22.67
C GLU A 573 -41.19 -47.99 -23.42
N VAL A 574 -41.95 -48.93 -23.97
CA VAL A 574 -43.25 -48.65 -24.61
C VAL A 574 -44.32 -49.28 -23.72
N ALA A 575 -45.14 -48.44 -23.11
CA ALA A 575 -46.25 -48.86 -22.27
C ALA A 575 -47.59 -48.59 -22.96
N GLN A 576 -48.61 -49.41 -22.70
CA GLN A 576 -49.96 -49.15 -23.21
C GLN A 576 -50.58 -48.00 -22.41
N ALA A 577 -51.10 -46.97 -23.08
CA ALA A 577 -51.59 -45.76 -22.42
C ALA A 577 -52.79 -46.00 -21.48
N THR A 578 -53.56 -47.07 -21.73
CA THR A 578 -54.78 -47.38 -20.97
C THR A 578 -54.51 -47.94 -19.57
N ASP A 579 -53.45 -48.71 -19.39
CA ASP A 579 -53.18 -49.43 -18.13
C ASP A 579 -51.72 -49.39 -17.67
N GLY A 580 -50.82 -48.74 -18.43
CA GLY A 580 -49.41 -48.60 -18.12
C GLY A 580 -48.61 -49.90 -18.28
N THR A 581 -49.19 -50.95 -18.85
CA THR A 581 -48.49 -52.23 -19.04
C THR A 581 -47.37 -52.04 -20.05
N ILE A 582 -46.12 -52.32 -19.65
CA ILE A 582 -44.97 -52.32 -20.55
C ILE A 582 -45.18 -53.42 -21.60
N VAL A 583 -45.35 -52.99 -22.85
CA VAL A 583 -45.58 -53.86 -24.01
C VAL A 583 -44.24 -54.28 -24.60
N GLU A 584 -43.26 -53.36 -24.60
CA GLU A 584 -41.93 -53.63 -25.13
C GLU A 584 -40.87 -52.80 -24.41
N THR A 585 -39.71 -53.42 -24.14
CA THR A 585 -38.50 -52.74 -23.67
C THR A 585 -37.36 -53.09 -24.61
N THR A 586 -36.80 -52.09 -25.28
CA THR A 586 -35.75 -52.29 -26.28
C THR A 586 -34.50 -51.51 -25.92
N ARG A 587 -33.34 -52.17 -25.94
CA ARG A 587 -32.02 -51.53 -25.85
C ARG A 587 -31.63 -50.97 -27.21
N LEU A 588 -31.22 -49.71 -27.27
CA LEU A 588 -30.76 -49.08 -28.50
C LEU A 588 -29.30 -49.45 -28.79
N ALA A 589 -29.01 -49.80 -30.05
CA ALA A 589 -27.66 -49.95 -30.58
C ALA A 589 -27.31 -48.71 -31.43
N GLY A 590 -27.19 -47.55 -30.78
CA GLY A 590 -27.02 -46.24 -31.41
C GLY A 590 -28.15 -45.28 -31.03
N THR A 591 -28.44 -44.27 -31.86
CA THR A 591 -29.50 -43.26 -31.60
C THR A 591 -30.87 -43.61 -32.15
N THR A 592 -31.02 -44.73 -32.87
CA THR A 592 -32.30 -45.12 -33.49
C THR A 592 -32.61 -46.60 -33.34
N THR A 593 -33.88 -46.93 -33.14
CA THR A 593 -34.41 -48.30 -33.17
C THR A 593 -35.78 -48.35 -33.84
N GLU A 594 -36.21 -49.53 -34.28
CA GLU A 594 -37.55 -49.77 -34.81
C GLU A 594 -38.26 -50.83 -33.96
N VAL A 595 -39.49 -50.53 -33.56
CA VAL A 595 -40.35 -51.39 -32.73
C VAL A 595 -41.66 -51.65 -33.48
N GLU A 596 -42.16 -52.88 -33.45
CA GLU A 596 -43.43 -53.24 -34.12
C GLU A 596 -44.58 -53.23 -33.09
N LEU A 597 -45.48 -52.24 -33.20
CA LEU A 597 -46.59 -52.09 -32.26
C LEU A 597 -47.94 -52.43 -32.92
N PRO A 598 -48.84 -53.16 -32.23
CA PRO A 598 -50.21 -53.34 -32.70
C PRO A 598 -51.00 -52.02 -32.59
N PRO A 599 -52.17 -51.90 -33.26
CA PRO A 599 -52.98 -50.70 -33.17
C PRO A 599 -53.47 -50.44 -31.74
N GLY A 600 -53.29 -49.22 -31.25
CA GLY A 600 -53.57 -48.84 -29.87
C GLY A 600 -52.96 -47.49 -29.49
N GLU A 601 -53.20 -47.04 -28.26
CA GLU A 601 -52.57 -45.87 -27.68
C GLU A 601 -51.43 -46.32 -26.75
N TYR A 602 -50.26 -45.71 -26.90
CA TYR A 602 -49.03 -46.04 -26.19
C TYR A 602 -48.39 -44.79 -25.61
N VAL A 603 -47.58 -44.98 -24.59
CA VAL A 603 -46.67 -44.00 -24.05
C VAL A 603 -45.26 -44.53 -24.27
N VAL A 604 -44.44 -43.76 -24.98
CA VAL A 604 -43.04 -44.11 -25.26
C VAL A 604 -42.15 -43.26 -24.36
N GLN A 605 -41.29 -43.90 -23.58
CA GLN A 605 -40.36 -43.23 -22.68
C GLN A 605 -38.94 -43.79 -22.86
N GLY A 606 -37.97 -42.90 -22.97
CA GLY A 606 -36.55 -43.25 -23.01
C GLY A 606 -35.98 -43.27 -21.60
N LEU A 607 -35.18 -44.28 -21.29
CA LEU A 607 -34.45 -44.45 -20.05
C LEU A 607 -32.97 -44.57 -20.37
N THR A 608 -32.15 -43.72 -19.76
CA THR A 608 -30.70 -43.86 -19.71
C THR A 608 -30.30 -44.43 -18.35
N ALA A 609 -29.01 -44.71 -18.14
CA ALA A 609 -28.53 -45.14 -16.82
C ALA A 609 -28.81 -44.12 -15.70
N GLU A 610 -29.02 -42.85 -16.05
CA GLU A 610 -29.04 -41.75 -15.09
C GLU A 610 -30.31 -40.87 -15.19
N ARG A 611 -31.04 -40.86 -16.32
CA ARG A 611 -32.23 -40.02 -16.54
C ARG A 611 -33.28 -40.64 -17.47
N GLU A 612 -34.52 -40.16 -17.31
CA GLU A 612 -35.66 -40.50 -18.16
C GLU A 612 -35.99 -39.34 -19.13
N SER A 613 -36.48 -39.66 -20.33
CA SER A 613 -37.01 -38.67 -21.26
C SER A 613 -38.41 -38.24 -20.86
N GLU A 614 -38.87 -37.11 -21.40
CA GLU A 614 -40.31 -36.83 -21.41
C GLU A 614 -41.05 -37.95 -22.16
N ALA A 615 -42.21 -38.34 -21.62
CA ALA A 615 -43.01 -39.41 -22.16
C ALA A 615 -43.81 -38.90 -23.38
N VAL A 616 -43.76 -39.63 -24.49
CA VAL A 616 -44.44 -39.25 -25.73
C VAL A 616 -45.66 -40.13 -25.95
N ASP A 617 -46.84 -39.50 -26.00
CA ASP A 617 -48.09 -40.16 -26.37
C ASP A 617 -48.09 -40.53 -27.86
N LEU A 618 -48.30 -41.81 -28.15
CA LEU A 618 -48.27 -42.38 -29.49
C LEU A 618 -49.58 -43.14 -29.79
N ALA A 619 -50.33 -42.68 -30.78
CA ALA A 619 -51.49 -43.40 -31.30
C ALA A 619 -51.10 -44.18 -32.57
N VAL A 620 -51.22 -45.51 -32.52
CA VAL A 620 -51.00 -46.40 -33.66
C VAL A 620 -52.34 -46.83 -34.23
N GLU A 621 -52.66 -46.35 -35.43
CA GLU A 621 -53.89 -46.72 -36.13
C GLU A 621 -53.77 -48.05 -36.88
N GLN A 622 -54.91 -48.67 -37.22
CA GLN A 622 -54.90 -49.87 -38.05
C GLN A 622 -54.28 -49.57 -39.43
N PRO A 623 -53.31 -50.36 -39.89
CA PRO A 623 -52.63 -50.09 -41.15
C PRO A 623 -53.61 -50.21 -42.33
N THR A 624 -53.72 -49.15 -43.13
CA THR A 624 -54.57 -49.12 -44.33
C THR A 624 -53.85 -49.67 -45.58
N THR A 625 -52.56 -49.99 -45.45
CA THR A 625 -51.71 -50.55 -46.52
C THR A 625 -50.95 -51.77 -46.01
N PRO A 626 -50.62 -52.75 -46.89
CA PRO A 626 -49.91 -53.98 -46.49
C PRO A 626 -48.44 -53.76 -46.08
N THR A 627 -47.92 -52.56 -46.25
CA THR A 627 -46.59 -52.12 -45.83
C THR A 627 -46.71 -50.66 -45.37
N PRO A 628 -47.17 -50.41 -44.13
CA PRO A 628 -47.28 -49.06 -43.58
C PRO A 628 -45.89 -48.41 -43.44
N ASP A 629 -45.81 -47.10 -43.69
CA ASP A 629 -44.58 -46.34 -43.44
C ASP A 629 -44.30 -46.24 -41.93
N PRO A 630 -43.03 -46.25 -41.49
CA PRO A 630 -42.70 -46.17 -40.07
C PRO A 630 -43.15 -44.85 -39.44
N ILE A 631 -43.79 -44.92 -38.26
CA ILE A 631 -44.15 -43.71 -37.50
C ILE A 631 -42.90 -43.21 -36.76
N PRO A 632 -42.41 -41.99 -37.01
CA PRO A 632 -41.25 -41.45 -36.30
C PRO A 632 -41.64 -40.95 -34.90
N VAL A 633 -40.89 -41.38 -33.89
CA VAL A 633 -40.97 -40.87 -32.51
C VAL A 633 -39.61 -40.33 -32.13
N HIS A 634 -39.57 -39.09 -31.65
CA HIS A 634 -38.35 -38.46 -31.17
C HIS A 634 -38.43 -38.31 -29.66
N LEU A 635 -37.47 -38.91 -28.97
CA LEU A 635 -37.31 -38.80 -27.53
C LEU A 635 -36.09 -37.92 -27.28
N THR A 636 -36.24 -36.94 -26.40
CA THR A 636 -35.17 -36.02 -26.01
C THR A 636 -34.93 -36.10 -24.50
N VAL A 637 -33.68 -36.24 -24.08
CA VAL A 637 -33.28 -36.08 -22.68
C VAL A 637 -32.73 -34.68 -22.50
N GLY A 638 -33.35 -33.89 -21.62
CA GLY A 638 -32.83 -32.55 -21.30
C GLY A 638 -31.51 -32.64 -20.53
N ARG A 639 -30.52 -31.86 -20.96
CA ARG A 639 -29.29 -31.65 -20.18
C ARG A 639 -29.62 -31.03 -18.82
N PRO A 640 -28.93 -31.45 -17.74
CA PRO A 640 -29.04 -30.75 -16.47
C PRO A 640 -28.62 -29.29 -16.64
N GLY A 641 -29.39 -28.38 -16.07
CA GLY A 641 -28.98 -27.00 -15.82
C GLY A 641 -28.47 -26.84 -14.40
N LEU A 642 -27.51 -25.94 -14.22
CA LEU A 642 -27.11 -25.39 -12.93
C LEU A 642 -27.31 -23.87 -12.97
N GLN A 643 -28.10 -23.35 -12.05
CA GLN A 643 -28.21 -21.92 -11.78
C GLN A 643 -27.43 -21.61 -10.50
N VAL A 644 -26.47 -20.71 -10.58
CA VAL A 644 -25.69 -20.23 -9.43
C VAL A 644 -26.13 -18.81 -9.12
N GLU A 645 -26.66 -18.57 -7.93
CA GLU A 645 -26.97 -17.24 -7.42
C GLU A 645 -25.83 -16.81 -6.47
N VAL A 646 -25.24 -15.64 -6.72
CA VAL A 646 -24.06 -15.15 -6.01
C VAL A 646 -24.44 -13.94 -5.18
N THR A 647 -24.24 -14.05 -3.87
CA THR A 647 -24.61 -13.00 -2.90
C THR A 647 -23.43 -12.64 -2.00
N ASP A 648 -23.41 -11.41 -1.52
CA ASP A 648 -22.51 -10.98 -0.45
C ASP A 648 -22.93 -11.68 0.85
N ALA A 649 -22.01 -12.39 1.50
CA ALA A 649 -22.29 -13.17 2.72
C ALA A 649 -22.72 -12.30 3.92
N GLN A 650 -22.39 -11.02 3.90
CA GLN A 650 -22.64 -10.07 4.99
C GLN A 650 -23.91 -9.26 4.76
N THR A 651 -24.15 -8.74 3.55
CA THR A 651 -25.34 -7.92 3.24
C THR A 651 -26.50 -8.73 2.69
N GLY A 652 -26.23 -9.86 2.04
CA GLY A 652 -27.19 -10.66 1.28
C GLY A 652 -27.56 -10.05 -0.08
N ASP A 653 -26.87 -8.99 -0.50
CA ASP A 653 -27.10 -8.35 -1.81
C ASP A 653 -26.47 -9.18 -2.93
N ALA A 654 -27.02 -9.05 -4.14
CA ALA A 654 -26.51 -9.70 -5.34
C ALA A 654 -25.13 -9.15 -5.73
N VAL A 655 -24.15 -10.03 -5.97
CA VAL A 655 -22.83 -9.64 -6.46
C VAL A 655 -22.93 -9.33 -7.97
N PRO A 656 -22.66 -8.09 -8.41
CA PRO A 656 -23.03 -7.65 -9.76
C PRO A 656 -22.21 -8.33 -10.87
N GLU A 657 -20.93 -8.62 -10.60
CA GLU A 657 -19.97 -9.18 -11.55
C GLU A 657 -19.08 -10.21 -10.85
N GLY A 658 -18.68 -11.25 -11.57
CA GLY A 658 -17.84 -12.33 -11.06
C GLY A 658 -17.63 -13.43 -12.10
N GLN A 659 -16.91 -14.48 -11.72
CA GLN A 659 -16.69 -15.66 -12.55
C GLN A 659 -17.04 -16.92 -11.77
N VAL A 660 -17.82 -17.80 -12.40
CA VAL A 660 -18.11 -19.14 -11.89
C VAL A 660 -17.36 -20.16 -12.73
N THR A 661 -16.56 -20.98 -12.08
CA THR A 661 -15.93 -22.17 -12.65
C THR A 661 -16.63 -23.41 -12.11
N VAL A 662 -17.30 -24.16 -12.99
CA VAL A 662 -17.99 -25.41 -12.65
C VAL A 662 -17.16 -26.58 -13.15
N THR A 663 -16.75 -27.48 -12.25
CA THR A 663 -16.05 -28.72 -12.58
C THR A 663 -16.94 -29.92 -12.26
N THR A 664 -17.23 -30.73 -13.27
CA THR A 664 -18.05 -31.94 -13.11
C THR A 664 -17.26 -33.09 -12.46
N ASP A 665 -17.97 -34.08 -11.94
CA ASP A 665 -17.40 -35.35 -11.45
C ASP A 665 -16.62 -36.17 -12.49
N ARG A 666 -16.67 -35.78 -13.76
CA ARG A 666 -15.85 -36.34 -14.86
C ARG A 666 -14.69 -35.44 -15.28
N GLU A 667 -14.35 -34.45 -14.45
CA GLU A 667 -13.24 -33.50 -14.68
C GLU A 667 -13.45 -32.60 -15.92
N GLU A 668 -14.69 -32.46 -16.42
CA GLU A 668 -15.01 -31.41 -17.40
C GLU A 668 -15.25 -30.08 -16.67
N THR A 669 -14.53 -29.05 -17.08
CA THR A 669 -14.62 -27.70 -16.51
C THR A 669 -15.29 -26.73 -17.49
N LYS A 670 -16.23 -25.92 -17.00
CA LYS A 670 -16.82 -24.79 -17.72
C LYS A 670 -16.68 -23.51 -16.90
N GLN A 671 -16.43 -22.40 -17.58
CA GLN A 671 -16.43 -21.06 -16.98
C GLN A 671 -17.60 -20.26 -17.54
N ALA A 672 -18.21 -19.45 -16.69
CA ALA A 672 -19.25 -18.52 -17.07
C ALA A 672 -19.17 -17.25 -16.20
N ASP A 673 -19.43 -16.10 -16.80
CA ASP A 673 -19.43 -14.83 -16.09
C ASP A 673 -20.77 -14.64 -15.35
N VAL A 674 -20.72 -14.08 -14.15
CA VAL A 674 -21.89 -13.71 -13.35
C VAL A 674 -22.39 -12.37 -13.86
N GLU A 675 -23.66 -12.31 -14.26
CA GLU A 675 -24.33 -11.07 -14.62
C GLU A 675 -25.50 -10.82 -13.66
N ALA A 676 -25.48 -9.68 -12.97
CA ALA A 676 -26.54 -9.27 -12.05
C ALA A 676 -26.84 -10.30 -10.93
N GLY A 677 -25.78 -10.90 -10.35
CA GLY A 677 -25.89 -11.82 -9.22
C GLY A 677 -26.30 -13.24 -9.56
N SER A 678 -26.41 -13.61 -10.84
CA SER A 678 -26.68 -15.00 -11.18
C SER A 678 -26.05 -15.43 -12.49
N VAL A 679 -25.83 -16.73 -12.64
CA VAL A 679 -25.42 -17.35 -13.90
C VAL A 679 -26.11 -18.70 -14.06
N THR A 680 -26.53 -19.02 -15.27
CA THR A 680 -27.10 -20.33 -15.60
C THR A 680 -26.25 -21.02 -16.64
N THR A 681 -25.85 -22.27 -16.39
CA THR A 681 -25.04 -23.08 -17.30
C THR A 681 -25.64 -24.47 -17.49
N THR A 682 -25.43 -25.06 -18.67
CA THR A 682 -25.84 -26.43 -18.96
C THR A 682 -24.69 -27.40 -18.71
N LEU A 683 -25.01 -28.56 -18.14
CA LEU A 683 -24.06 -29.61 -17.78
C LEU A 683 -24.17 -30.80 -18.73
N PRO A 684 -23.11 -31.61 -18.88
CA PRO A 684 -23.19 -32.89 -19.56
C PRO A 684 -24.28 -33.79 -18.94
N ILE A 685 -24.98 -34.58 -19.77
CA ILE A 685 -26.15 -35.37 -19.35
C ILE A 685 -25.87 -36.30 -18.18
N ALA A 686 -24.66 -36.83 -18.12
CA ALA A 686 -24.32 -37.85 -17.17
C ALA A 686 -23.70 -37.29 -15.85
N THR A 687 -23.81 -35.98 -15.62
CA THR A 687 -23.21 -35.31 -14.45
C THR A 687 -24.01 -35.62 -13.20
N GLY A 688 -23.40 -36.29 -12.21
CA GLY A 688 -24.05 -36.59 -10.93
C GLY A 688 -23.77 -35.54 -9.84
N SER A 689 -22.60 -34.90 -9.90
CA SER A 689 -22.23 -33.81 -9.00
C SER A 689 -21.26 -32.83 -9.67
N VAL A 690 -21.24 -31.60 -9.17
CA VAL A 690 -20.35 -30.55 -9.64
C VAL A 690 -19.71 -29.81 -8.47
N SER A 691 -18.44 -29.45 -8.63
CA SER A 691 -17.70 -28.52 -7.78
C SER A 691 -17.79 -27.12 -8.41
N VAL A 692 -18.40 -26.18 -7.71
CA VAL A 692 -18.62 -24.81 -8.17
C VAL A 692 -17.66 -23.90 -7.41
N VAL A 693 -16.70 -23.31 -8.12
CA VAL A 693 -15.81 -22.26 -7.60
C VAL A 693 -16.33 -20.91 -8.11
N VAL A 694 -16.61 -19.99 -7.19
CA VAL A 694 -17.07 -18.64 -7.52
C VAL A 694 -16.03 -17.66 -7.02
N GLY A 695 -15.53 -16.80 -7.91
CA GLY A 695 -14.64 -15.70 -7.58
C GLY A 695 -15.18 -14.39 -8.12
N ALA A 696 -15.05 -13.31 -7.35
CA ALA A 696 -15.47 -11.97 -7.78
C ALA A 696 -14.46 -10.93 -7.31
N PRO A 697 -14.22 -9.85 -8.07
CA PRO A 697 -13.33 -8.77 -7.63
C PRO A 697 -13.76 -8.21 -6.27
N GLY A 698 -12.84 -8.18 -5.30
CA GLY A 698 -13.11 -7.70 -3.94
C GLY A 698 -13.70 -8.75 -2.99
N TYR A 699 -13.80 -10.02 -3.41
CA TYR A 699 -14.27 -11.13 -2.59
C TYR A 699 -13.28 -12.29 -2.59
N ASP A 700 -13.32 -13.08 -1.52
CA ASP A 700 -12.59 -14.34 -1.44
C ASP A 700 -13.32 -15.44 -2.24
N ASP A 701 -12.55 -16.30 -2.90
CA ASP A 701 -13.10 -17.40 -3.69
C ASP A 701 -13.86 -18.40 -2.80
N ALA A 702 -15.09 -18.74 -3.18
CA ALA A 702 -15.89 -19.76 -2.51
C ALA A 702 -15.98 -21.03 -3.36
N THR A 703 -15.88 -22.20 -2.72
CA THR A 703 -16.07 -23.50 -3.38
C THR A 703 -17.22 -24.27 -2.74
N VAL A 704 -18.19 -24.72 -3.54
CA VAL A 704 -19.36 -25.46 -3.10
C VAL A 704 -19.55 -26.72 -3.96
N GLU A 705 -19.75 -27.87 -3.30
CA GLU A 705 -20.10 -29.13 -3.96
C GLU A 705 -21.62 -29.26 -4.08
N VAL A 706 -22.13 -29.46 -5.29
CA VAL A 706 -23.55 -29.48 -5.61
C VAL A 706 -23.95 -30.82 -6.25
N PRO A 707 -24.84 -31.61 -5.65
CA PRO A 707 -25.42 -32.78 -6.29
C PRO A 707 -26.45 -32.37 -7.36
N ILE A 708 -26.43 -33.03 -8.52
CA ILE A 708 -27.33 -32.73 -9.64
C ILE A 708 -28.42 -33.79 -9.74
N GLU A 709 -29.55 -33.53 -9.08
CA GLU A 709 -30.68 -34.47 -9.02
C GLU A 709 -31.85 -34.09 -9.94
N GLU A 710 -31.93 -32.83 -10.36
CA GLU A 710 -33.07 -32.27 -11.10
C GLU A 710 -32.67 -31.74 -12.49
N SER A 711 -33.67 -31.42 -13.33
CA SER A 711 -33.43 -30.84 -14.65
C SER A 711 -32.79 -29.45 -14.57
N LEU A 712 -33.05 -28.68 -13.52
CA LEU A 712 -32.39 -27.43 -13.18
C LEU A 712 -32.14 -27.41 -11.67
N THR A 713 -30.87 -27.43 -11.26
CA THR A 713 -30.47 -27.29 -9.86
C THR A 713 -30.05 -25.85 -9.60
N THR A 714 -30.60 -25.23 -8.55
CA THR A 714 -30.19 -23.90 -8.09
C THR A 714 -29.29 -24.02 -6.86
N VAL A 715 -28.18 -23.28 -6.84
CA VAL A 715 -27.28 -23.17 -5.69
C VAL A 715 -27.04 -21.70 -5.35
N ASP A 716 -27.15 -21.38 -4.06
CA ASP A 716 -26.80 -20.08 -3.53
C ASP A 716 -25.36 -20.12 -3.01
N VAL A 717 -24.51 -19.25 -3.54
CA VAL A 717 -23.12 -19.10 -3.11
C VAL A 717 -22.94 -17.73 -2.50
N ALA A 718 -22.65 -17.71 -1.20
CA ALA A 718 -22.33 -16.50 -0.46
C ALA A 718 -20.81 -16.27 -0.50
N LEU A 719 -20.38 -15.09 -0.94
CA LEU A 719 -18.98 -14.67 -0.98
C LEU A 719 -18.65 -13.75 0.20
N ASP A 720 -17.55 -14.02 0.88
CA ASP A 720 -17.01 -13.13 1.91
C ASP A 720 -16.19 -12.01 1.25
N PRO A 721 -16.41 -10.73 1.57
CA PRO A 721 -15.58 -9.64 1.06
C PRO A 721 -14.12 -9.83 1.48
N SER A 722 -13.20 -9.70 0.53
CA SER A 722 -11.78 -9.73 0.84
C SER A 722 -11.45 -8.59 1.78
N SER A 723 -10.65 -8.87 2.81
CA SER A 723 -10.32 -7.89 3.86
C SER A 723 -8.82 -7.67 3.97
N GLY A 724 -8.44 -6.50 4.47
CA GLY A 724 -7.09 -6.16 4.86
C GLY A 724 -7.10 -5.42 6.19
N THR A 725 -5.92 -5.25 6.79
CA THR A 725 -5.78 -4.57 8.08
C THR A 725 -5.40 -3.11 7.86
N LEU A 726 -6.20 -2.19 8.39
CA LEU A 726 -5.90 -0.76 8.43
C LEU A 726 -5.31 -0.39 9.78
N VAL A 727 -4.10 0.18 9.78
CA VAL A 727 -3.44 0.76 10.95
C VAL A 727 -3.49 2.27 10.85
N VAL A 728 -4.22 2.92 11.76
CA VAL A 728 -4.34 4.37 11.84
C VAL A 728 -3.46 4.90 12.97
N SER A 729 -2.60 5.88 12.69
CA SER A 729 -1.84 6.63 13.69
C SER A 729 -2.49 8.00 13.92
N ALA A 730 -2.93 8.29 15.14
CA ALA A 730 -3.46 9.60 15.52
C ALA A 730 -2.38 10.48 16.13
N LEU A 731 -2.20 11.67 15.57
CA LEU A 731 -1.13 12.59 15.97
C LEU A 731 -1.68 13.99 16.25
N VAL A 732 -1.34 14.57 17.41
CA VAL A 732 -1.52 16.00 17.68
C VAL A 732 -0.16 16.66 17.80
N ALA A 733 0.06 17.74 17.05
CA ALA A 733 1.34 18.45 17.02
C ALA A 733 2.57 17.53 16.78
N GLY A 734 2.36 16.39 16.11
CA GLY A 734 3.40 15.39 15.83
C GLY A 734 3.65 14.37 16.95
N ALA A 735 2.94 14.47 18.08
CA ALA A 735 2.98 13.48 19.17
C ALA A 735 1.78 12.51 19.07
N PRO A 736 1.96 11.22 19.42
CA PRO A 736 0.87 10.26 19.47
C PRO A 736 -0.14 10.62 20.57
N ILE A 737 -1.41 10.28 20.34
CA ILE A 737 -2.49 10.49 21.31
C ILE A 737 -3.15 9.15 21.57
N ALA A 738 -3.18 8.76 22.84
CA ALA A 738 -3.90 7.57 23.29
C ALA A 738 -5.37 7.88 23.56
N ASP A 739 -6.21 6.83 23.53
CA ASP A 739 -7.64 6.88 23.84
C ASP A 739 -8.44 7.86 22.94
N ALA A 740 -7.88 8.24 21.80
CA ALA A 740 -8.56 9.09 20.82
C ALA A 740 -9.37 8.24 19.84
N THR A 741 -10.61 8.66 19.59
CA THR A 741 -11.54 8.01 18.68
C THR A 741 -11.23 8.36 17.23
N VAL A 742 -11.06 7.35 16.38
CA VAL A 742 -10.93 7.50 14.93
C VAL A 742 -12.19 6.96 14.27
N GLN A 743 -12.88 7.83 13.53
CA GLN A 743 -14.00 7.47 12.66
C GLN A 743 -13.47 7.13 11.26
N ILE A 744 -13.85 5.97 10.74
CA ILE A 744 -13.41 5.47 9.44
C ILE A 744 -14.65 5.33 8.57
N GLU A 745 -14.66 5.99 7.43
CA GLU A 745 -15.79 6.03 6.50
C GLU A 745 -15.34 5.69 5.07
N PRO A 746 -16.23 5.13 4.21
CA PRO A 746 -16.00 5.06 2.77
C PRO A 746 -15.52 6.40 2.20
N ALA A 747 -14.45 6.39 1.40
CA ALA A 747 -14.07 7.58 0.64
C ALA A 747 -15.04 7.75 -0.54
N VAL A 748 -16.06 8.59 -0.39
CA VAL A 748 -16.93 8.96 -1.51
C VAL A 748 -16.06 9.64 -2.57
N GLU A 749 -16.12 9.18 -3.82
CA GLU A 749 -15.55 9.94 -4.94
C GLU A 749 -16.31 11.27 -5.00
N ASP A 750 -15.73 12.31 -4.41
CA ASP A 750 -16.19 13.66 -4.62
C ASP A 750 -16.03 13.93 -6.12
N ASP A 751 -17.13 13.80 -6.86
CA ASP A 751 -17.30 14.32 -8.22
C ASP A 751 -17.14 15.84 -8.18
N GLU A 752 -15.90 16.30 -7.99
CA GLU A 752 -15.46 17.70 -7.96
C GLU A 752 -15.66 18.40 -9.33
N GLU A 753 -16.27 17.73 -10.32
CA GLU A 753 -16.51 18.29 -11.65
C GLU A 753 -17.89 18.97 -11.87
N SER A 754 -18.78 19.05 -10.87
CA SER A 754 -20.12 19.66 -11.06
C SER A 754 -20.53 20.82 -10.15
N LYS A 755 -19.59 21.50 -9.48
CA LYS A 755 -19.86 22.82 -8.89
C LYS A 755 -19.34 23.95 -9.79
N SER A 756 -19.84 24.03 -11.02
CA SER A 756 -19.82 25.28 -11.76
C SER A 756 -20.96 26.17 -11.29
N ASP A 757 -20.62 27.36 -10.81
CA ASP A 757 -21.47 28.52 -10.58
C ASP A 757 -22.72 28.58 -11.49
N ASP A 758 -23.91 28.39 -10.93
CA ASP A 758 -25.10 29.05 -11.46
C ASP A 758 -26.00 29.50 -10.30
N ALA A 759 -25.87 30.78 -9.99
CA ALA A 759 -26.73 31.47 -9.05
C ALA A 759 -28.13 31.64 -9.66
N ALA A 760 -29.12 30.90 -9.17
CA ALA A 760 -30.52 31.20 -9.45
C ALA A 760 -31.47 30.81 -8.30
N ASP A 761 -32.10 31.85 -7.77
CA ASP A 761 -33.50 31.92 -7.32
C ASP A 761 -33.91 31.16 -6.03
N PRO A 762 -34.03 31.84 -4.86
CA PRO A 762 -34.40 31.21 -3.59
C PRO A 762 -35.90 30.91 -3.38
N ASP A 763 -36.75 30.88 -4.42
CA ASP A 763 -38.22 30.87 -4.26
C ASP A 763 -38.98 29.68 -4.89
N SER A 764 -38.37 28.50 -5.04
CA SER A 764 -39.11 27.29 -5.47
C SER A 764 -39.03 26.13 -4.48
N ALA A 765 -39.88 26.20 -3.47
CA ALA A 765 -40.23 25.06 -2.63
C ALA A 765 -41.18 24.12 -3.40
N THR A 766 -40.61 23.12 -4.09
CA THR A 766 -41.37 21.92 -4.47
C THR A 766 -40.50 20.70 -4.21
N SER A 767 -40.76 20.03 -3.09
CA SER A 767 -40.23 18.72 -2.74
C SER A 767 -40.60 17.73 -3.85
N THR A 768 -39.63 17.44 -4.71
CA THR A 768 -39.68 16.31 -5.61
C THR A 768 -38.62 15.35 -5.09
N GLU A 769 -39.05 14.18 -4.60
CA GLU A 769 -38.17 13.06 -4.29
C GLU A 769 -37.32 12.78 -5.53
N SER A 770 -36.08 13.27 -5.50
CA SER A 770 -35.07 12.90 -6.48
C SER A 770 -34.66 11.49 -6.12
N VAL A 771 -35.17 10.53 -6.86
CA VAL A 771 -34.71 9.15 -6.86
C VAL A 771 -33.25 9.21 -7.30
N ALA A 772 -32.35 9.14 -6.32
CA ALA A 772 -30.92 9.03 -6.55
C ALA A 772 -30.68 7.82 -7.46
N THR A 773 -30.24 8.08 -8.67
CA THR A 773 -29.51 7.11 -9.48
C THR A 773 -28.09 7.07 -8.91
N GLY A 774 -27.99 6.62 -7.66
CA GLY A 774 -26.70 6.44 -7.00
C GLY A 774 -25.95 5.33 -7.72
N THR A 775 -24.71 5.60 -8.08
CA THR A 775 -23.69 4.58 -8.32
C THR A 775 -23.84 3.52 -7.22
N PRO A 776 -23.92 2.22 -7.55
CA PRO A 776 -24.04 1.18 -6.54
C PRO A 776 -22.94 1.37 -5.48
N PRO A 777 -23.24 1.19 -4.18
CA PRO A 777 -22.24 1.33 -3.14
C PRO A 777 -21.02 0.48 -3.52
N GLU A 778 -19.82 1.05 -3.34
CA GLU A 778 -18.60 0.24 -3.37
C GLU A 778 -18.84 -0.96 -2.44
N ILE A 779 -18.51 -2.13 -2.97
CA ILE A 779 -18.83 -3.42 -2.39
C ILE A 779 -18.23 -3.53 -0.98
N GLY A 780 -19.02 -3.96 -0.01
CA GLY A 780 -18.56 -4.26 1.35
C GLY A 780 -18.14 -3.05 2.20
N VAL A 781 -18.29 -1.79 1.75
CA VAL A 781 -17.71 -0.67 2.50
C VAL A 781 -18.45 -0.40 3.81
N ARG A 782 -17.71 -0.42 4.91
CA ARG A 782 -18.22 -0.25 6.28
C ARG A 782 -17.70 1.03 6.89
N THR A 783 -18.56 1.70 7.65
CA THR A 783 -18.09 2.67 8.64
C THR A 783 -17.62 1.94 9.89
N ALA A 784 -16.55 2.42 10.51
CA ALA A 784 -16.03 1.87 11.75
C ALA A 784 -15.57 3.00 12.67
N GLU A 785 -15.53 2.69 13.96
CA GLU A 785 -15.05 3.59 15.00
C GLU A 785 -14.08 2.79 15.88
N VAL A 786 -12.88 3.32 16.07
CA VAL A 786 -11.81 2.63 16.80
C VAL A 786 -11.05 3.60 17.69
N GLU A 787 -10.72 3.18 18.90
CA GLU A 787 -9.91 3.96 19.84
C GLU A 787 -8.42 3.62 19.66
N THR A 788 -7.58 4.64 19.80
CA THR A 788 -6.12 4.50 19.73
C THR A 788 -5.51 4.01 21.04
N ASP A 789 -4.45 3.22 20.95
CA ASP A 789 -3.70 2.68 22.09
C ASP A 789 -2.68 3.69 22.67
N GLU A 790 -1.87 3.25 23.65
CA GLU A 790 -0.84 4.09 24.31
C GLU A 790 0.21 4.67 23.32
N ASP A 791 0.40 4.03 22.17
CA ASP A 791 1.31 4.49 21.11
C ASP A 791 0.61 5.38 20.07
N GLY A 792 -0.67 5.68 20.28
CA GLY A 792 -1.53 6.47 19.40
C GLY A 792 -1.92 5.73 18.13
N GLN A 793 -1.99 4.40 18.18
CA GLN A 793 -2.32 3.55 17.03
C GLN A 793 -3.63 2.80 17.23
N ALA A 794 -4.36 2.62 16.14
CA ALA A 794 -5.56 1.80 16.08
C ALA A 794 -5.45 0.84 14.90
N SER A 795 -5.71 -0.45 15.13
CA SER A 795 -5.67 -1.49 14.09
C SER A 795 -7.05 -2.11 13.93
N ILE A 796 -7.56 -2.18 12.70
CA ILE A 796 -8.87 -2.73 12.39
C ILE A 796 -8.88 -3.43 11.03
N ASP A 797 -9.55 -4.58 10.96
CA ASP A 797 -9.76 -5.29 9.70
C ASP A 797 -10.97 -4.71 8.96
N LEU A 798 -10.76 -4.30 7.72
CA LEU A 798 -11.76 -3.69 6.87
C LEU A 798 -11.80 -4.39 5.50
N PRO A 799 -12.98 -4.46 4.85
CA PRO A 799 -13.06 -4.90 3.46
C PRO A 799 -12.16 -4.07 2.56
N ALA A 800 -11.60 -4.68 1.52
CA ALA A 800 -10.74 -3.99 0.57
C ALA A 800 -11.49 -2.83 -0.08
N GLY A 801 -10.87 -1.64 -0.10
CA GLY A 801 -11.55 -0.42 -0.53
C GLY A 801 -10.83 0.87 -0.13
N ARG A 802 -11.40 2.02 -0.50
CA ARG A 802 -10.87 3.34 -0.14
C ARG A 802 -11.62 3.90 1.06
N TYR A 803 -10.86 4.35 2.05
CA TYR A 803 -11.39 4.85 3.31
C TYR A 803 -10.86 6.24 3.62
N ARG A 804 -11.71 7.07 4.23
CA ARG A 804 -11.39 8.32 4.89
C ARG A 804 -11.36 8.08 6.39
N CYS A 805 -10.26 8.45 7.04
CA CYS A 805 -10.09 8.36 8.48
C CYS A 805 -10.13 9.77 9.06
N HIS A 806 -11.05 10.01 10.00
CA HIS A 806 -11.25 11.27 10.70
C HIS A 806 -10.96 11.08 12.19
N LEU A 807 -10.16 11.97 12.78
CA LEU A 807 -9.92 11.96 14.22
C LEU A 807 -11.09 12.70 14.91
N ALA A 808 -11.94 11.95 15.61
CA ALA A 808 -13.03 12.50 16.39
C ALA A 808 -12.53 12.86 17.80
N LEU A 809 -12.25 14.15 18.01
CA LEU A 809 -11.91 14.67 19.32
C LEU A 809 -13.18 15.11 20.04
N ASP A 810 -13.56 14.34 21.06
CA ASP A 810 -14.69 14.63 21.93
C ASP A 810 -14.20 15.33 23.19
N GLY A 811 -14.78 16.48 23.54
CA GLY A 811 -14.42 17.18 24.77
C GLY A 811 -14.66 18.69 24.72
N PRO A 812 -14.47 19.40 25.84
CA PRO A 812 -14.63 20.85 25.90
C PRO A 812 -13.60 21.60 25.05
N ASN A 813 -12.51 20.95 24.66
CA ASN A 813 -11.39 21.53 23.92
C ASN A 813 -11.41 21.23 22.42
N ALA A 814 -12.38 20.47 21.90
CA ALA A 814 -12.41 20.01 20.51
C ALA A 814 -12.27 21.18 19.51
N ASP A 815 -12.85 22.33 19.84
CA ASP A 815 -12.84 23.60 19.11
C ASP A 815 -11.43 24.15 18.85
N LEU A 816 -10.46 23.76 19.68
CA LEU A 816 -9.06 24.21 19.62
C LEU A 816 -8.21 23.37 18.66
N PHE A 817 -8.79 22.31 18.07
CA PHE A 817 -8.08 21.41 17.19
C PHE A 817 -8.59 21.54 15.75
N ALA A 818 -7.66 21.81 14.83
CA ALA A 818 -7.90 21.70 13.40
C ALA A 818 -7.50 20.28 12.94
N VAL A 819 -8.49 19.41 12.77
CA VAL A 819 -8.30 18.02 12.32
C VAL A 819 -8.11 17.95 10.80
N GLN A 820 -7.12 17.18 10.37
CA GLN A 820 -6.85 16.82 8.99
C GLN A 820 -7.05 15.32 8.80
N ASP A 821 -7.98 14.99 7.91
CA ASP A 821 -8.36 13.62 7.62
C ASP A 821 -7.28 12.88 6.83
N GLY A 822 -7.14 11.60 7.13
CA GLY A 822 -6.32 10.66 6.38
C GLY A 822 -7.14 9.96 5.31
N GLN A 823 -6.50 9.60 4.20
CA GLN A 823 -7.09 8.70 3.21
C GLN A 823 -6.23 7.44 3.08
N ALA A 824 -6.87 6.28 3.05
CA ALA A 824 -6.22 4.99 2.96
C ALA A 824 -6.87 4.13 1.87
N THR A 825 -6.11 3.21 1.30
CA THR A 825 -6.62 2.15 0.42
C THR A 825 -6.23 0.83 1.05
N VAL A 826 -7.22 0.07 1.48
CA VAL A 826 -7.05 -1.25 2.08
C VAL A 826 -7.03 -2.26 0.94
N GLU A 827 -5.93 -3.00 0.84
CA GLU A 827 -5.78 -4.09 -0.14
C GLU A 827 -6.04 -5.44 0.56
N PRO A 828 -6.53 -6.46 -0.17
CA PRO A 828 -6.73 -7.81 0.36
C PRO A 828 -5.46 -8.39 0.99
N ASP A 829 -5.58 -9.01 2.16
CA ASP A 829 -4.49 -9.68 2.90
C ASP A 829 -3.26 -8.79 3.17
N ALA A 830 -3.42 -7.46 3.08
CA ALA A 830 -2.36 -6.49 3.26
C ALA A 830 -2.60 -5.61 4.49
N GLU A 831 -1.49 -5.15 5.08
CA GLU A 831 -1.51 -4.13 6.12
C GLU A 831 -1.27 -2.76 5.47
N THR A 832 -2.22 -1.84 5.64
CA THR A 832 -2.12 -0.46 5.17
C THR A 832 -2.02 0.47 6.38
N SER A 833 -1.03 1.38 6.39
CA SER A 833 -0.89 2.40 7.43
C SER A 833 -1.30 3.79 6.95
N VAL A 834 -2.05 4.53 7.77
CA VAL A 834 -2.41 5.94 7.52
C VAL A 834 -2.25 6.76 8.79
N ALA A 835 -1.90 8.03 8.65
CA ALA A 835 -1.84 8.96 9.77
C ALA A 835 -2.94 10.02 9.67
N VAL A 836 -3.63 10.27 10.78
CA VAL A 836 -4.57 11.39 10.95
C VAL A 836 -3.92 12.41 11.88
N TYR A 837 -4.01 13.68 11.50
CA TYR A 837 -3.30 14.76 12.18
C TYR A 837 -4.29 15.77 12.73
N ALA A 838 -4.05 16.27 13.94
CA ALA A 838 -4.73 17.44 14.44
C ALA A 838 -3.71 18.50 14.88
N ARG A 839 -3.96 19.74 14.46
CA ARG A 839 -3.17 20.90 14.88
C ARG A 839 -3.85 21.56 16.06
N PHE A 840 -3.12 21.74 17.15
CA PHE A 840 -3.59 22.45 18.32
C PHE A 840 -3.37 23.96 18.12
N ASP A 841 -4.45 24.70 17.89
CA ASP A 841 -4.45 26.13 17.59
C ASP A 841 -4.82 26.93 18.84
N TRP A 842 -3.95 26.90 19.85
CA TRP A 842 -4.13 27.64 21.10
C TRP A 842 -2.88 28.44 21.48
N GLU A 843 -3.10 29.64 22.01
CA GLU A 843 -2.06 30.48 22.61
C GLU A 843 -2.58 31.02 23.96
N PRO A 844 -1.73 31.17 24.99
CA PRO A 844 -2.17 31.75 26.25
C PRO A 844 -2.72 33.15 26.05
N VAL A 845 -3.87 33.44 26.65
CA VAL A 845 -4.48 34.77 26.62
C VAL A 845 -3.52 35.89 27.06
N GLU A 846 -3.63 37.07 26.43
CA GLU A 846 -2.65 38.18 26.57
C GLU A 846 -2.35 38.57 28.02
N HIS A 847 -3.35 38.48 28.91
CA HIS A 847 -3.17 38.84 30.31
C HIS A 847 -2.29 37.82 31.08
N VAL A 848 -2.35 36.53 30.73
CA VAL A 848 -1.47 35.48 31.27
C VAL A 848 -0.05 35.69 30.79
N GLN A 849 0.14 35.94 29.48
CA GLN A 849 1.46 36.27 28.90
C GLN A 849 2.08 37.51 29.57
N ARG A 850 1.28 38.55 29.80
CA ARG A 850 1.74 39.80 30.45
C ARG A 850 2.13 39.56 31.91
N ARG A 851 1.37 38.73 32.65
CA ARG A 851 1.71 38.35 34.03
C ARG A 851 3.00 37.54 34.09
N ALA A 852 3.15 36.56 33.20
CA ALA A 852 4.36 35.76 33.08
C ALA A 852 5.61 36.62 32.77
N ALA A 853 5.52 37.53 31.81
CA ALA A 853 6.58 38.48 31.51
C ALA A 853 6.88 39.43 32.69
N GLY A 854 5.84 39.84 33.44
CA GLY A 854 5.99 40.63 34.66
C GLY A 854 6.79 39.93 35.76
N LEU A 855 6.58 38.62 35.93
CA LEU A 855 7.35 37.80 36.86
C LEU A 855 8.82 37.68 36.45
N GLN A 856 9.10 37.41 35.17
CA GLN A 856 10.46 37.34 34.66
C GLN A 856 11.22 38.65 34.88
N ASN A 857 10.57 39.79 34.61
CA ASN A 857 11.14 41.12 34.89
C ASN A 857 11.41 41.34 36.38
N THR A 858 10.55 40.81 37.26
CA THR A 858 10.73 40.89 38.72
C THR A 858 11.93 40.07 39.17
N ILE A 859 12.16 38.88 38.61
CA ILE A 859 13.34 38.06 38.92
C ILE A 859 14.62 38.74 38.41
N GLN A 860 14.56 39.32 37.20
CA GLN A 860 15.69 40.05 36.63
C GLN A 860 16.05 41.30 37.46
N SER A 861 15.07 42.07 37.92
CA SER A 861 15.33 43.26 38.73
C SER A 861 15.98 42.92 40.08
N VAL A 862 15.62 41.76 40.68
CA VAL A 862 16.29 41.26 41.89
C VAL A 862 17.78 41.02 41.65
N ALA A 863 18.18 40.54 40.47
CA ALA A 863 19.60 40.36 40.14
C ALA A 863 20.34 41.69 39.95
N GLU A 864 19.67 42.69 39.37
CA GLU A 864 20.26 43.99 39.01
C GLU A 864 20.34 44.96 40.20
N GLU A 865 19.36 44.93 41.11
CA GLU A 865 19.23 45.87 42.23
C GLU A 865 19.76 45.33 43.56
N ALA A 866 20.24 44.08 43.61
CA ALA A 866 20.69 43.46 44.84
C ALA A 866 21.94 44.14 45.41
N THR A 867 21.83 44.55 46.68
CA THR A 867 22.95 45.09 47.48
C THR A 867 23.67 44.01 48.30
N ALA A 868 23.15 42.78 48.29
CA ALA A 868 23.69 41.57 48.92
C ALA A 868 23.83 40.46 47.87
N ASP A 869 24.43 39.32 48.20
CA ASP A 869 24.59 38.21 47.25
C ASP A 869 23.21 37.63 46.82
N PRO A 870 22.78 37.84 45.55
CA PRO A 870 21.46 37.42 45.09
C PRO A 870 21.43 35.95 44.69
N THR A 871 22.53 35.21 44.75
CA THR A 871 22.64 33.86 44.17
C THR A 871 21.68 32.85 44.79
N ILE A 872 21.50 32.86 46.11
CA ILE A 872 20.56 31.96 46.79
C ILE A 872 19.10 32.34 46.45
N PRO A 873 18.67 33.62 46.56
CA PRO A 873 17.35 34.05 46.10
C PRO A 873 17.07 33.70 44.64
N LEU A 874 18.01 33.97 43.72
CA LEU A 874 17.86 33.70 42.29
C LEU A 874 17.80 32.20 41.99
N TYR A 875 18.52 31.37 42.74
CA TYR A 875 18.42 29.92 42.61
C TYR A 875 17.01 29.42 42.91
N PHE A 876 16.41 29.85 44.02
CA PHE A 876 15.04 29.43 44.34
C PHE A 876 13.97 30.10 43.44
N ALA A 877 14.23 31.32 42.95
CA ALA A 877 13.41 31.96 41.93
C ALA A 877 13.41 31.19 40.59
N GLY A 878 14.39 30.32 40.35
CA GLY A 878 14.41 29.43 39.19
C GLY A 878 13.24 28.42 39.14
N VAL A 879 12.53 28.19 40.26
CA VAL A 879 11.25 27.45 40.23
C VAL A 879 10.17 28.24 39.49
N THR A 880 10.07 29.54 39.75
CA THR A 880 9.15 30.43 39.01
C THR A 880 9.52 30.48 37.54
N GLU A 881 10.81 30.53 37.19
CA GLU A 881 11.26 30.45 35.80
C GLU A 881 10.81 29.14 35.12
N ALA A 882 10.98 27.99 35.79
CA ALA A 882 10.56 26.69 35.28
C ALA A 882 9.04 26.59 35.05
N LEU A 883 8.23 27.15 35.97
CA LEU A 883 6.78 27.22 35.77
C LEU A 883 6.39 28.16 34.61
N MET A 884 7.15 29.22 34.34
CA MET A 884 6.89 30.09 33.18
C MET A 884 7.30 29.45 31.87
N GLU A 885 8.38 28.66 31.90
CA GLU A 885 8.77 27.81 30.77
C GLU A 885 7.69 26.78 30.48
N CYS A 886 7.13 26.12 31.51
CA CYS A 886 5.98 25.23 31.38
C CYS A 886 4.81 25.91 30.63
N VAL A 887 4.41 27.12 31.06
CA VAL A 887 3.32 27.89 30.42
C VAL A 887 3.66 28.26 28.98
N ALA A 888 4.93 28.59 28.70
CA ALA A 888 5.38 28.93 27.35
C ALA A 888 5.36 27.71 26.41
N THR A 889 5.51 26.50 26.94
CA THR A 889 5.47 25.23 26.18
C THR A 889 4.08 24.60 26.07
N LEU A 890 3.06 25.14 26.75
CA LEU A 890 1.68 24.64 26.65
C LEU A 890 1.12 24.61 25.21
N PRO A 891 1.43 25.56 24.31
CA PRO A 891 1.02 25.49 22.91
C PRO A 891 1.55 24.25 22.17
N ASP A 892 2.69 23.71 22.59
CA ASP A 892 3.29 22.51 22.00
C ASP A 892 2.79 21.22 22.67
N ALA A 893 1.93 21.33 23.68
CA ALA A 893 1.46 20.24 24.53
C ALA A 893 0.02 19.80 24.21
N GLY A 894 -0.46 20.09 23.00
CA GLY A 894 -1.84 19.84 22.58
C GLY A 894 -2.31 18.40 22.77
N GLN A 895 -1.41 17.42 22.69
CA GLN A 895 -1.73 16.00 22.90
C GLN A 895 -2.30 15.72 24.28
N HIS A 896 -1.89 16.49 25.30
CA HIS A 896 -2.43 16.36 26.65
C HIS A 896 -3.80 17.02 26.81
N PHE A 897 -4.21 17.90 25.90
CA PHE A 897 -5.52 18.57 25.90
C PHE A 897 -6.54 17.90 24.98
N ALA A 898 -6.09 17.01 24.08
CA ALA A 898 -6.93 16.36 23.08
C ALA A 898 -8.02 15.48 23.70
N THR A 899 -7.71 14.78 24.80
CA THR A 899 -8.65 13.90 25.54
C THR A 899 -8.92 14.38 26.96
N SER A 900 -8.23 15.43 27.42
CA SER A 900 -8.40 15.94 28.78
C SER A 900 -9.62 16.86 28.90
N THR A 901 -10.19 16.89 30.10
CA THR A 901 -11.30 17.79 30.46
C THR A 901 -10.81 19.16 30.93
N GLN A 902 -9.50 19.33 31.10
CA GLN A 902 -8.90 20.58 31.58
C GLN A 902 -8.89 21.63 30.47
N ASP A 903 -9.33 22.85 30.80
CA ASP A 903 -9.26 24.01 29.91
C ASP A 903 -7.81 24.56 29.88
N PRO A 904 -7.14 24.65 28.71
CA PRO A 904 -5.78 25.16 28.62
C PRO A 904 -5.63 26.61 29.12
N ASP A 905 -6.67 27.45 29.01
CA ASP A 905 -6.65 28.80 29.57
C ASP A 905 -6.63 28.77 31.10
N GLU A 906 -7.43 27.90 31.71
CA GLU A 906 -7.46 27.70 33.17
C GLU A 906 -6.10 27.19 33.65
N VAL A 907 -5.54 26.16 32.99
CA VAL A 907 -4.23 25.57 33.32
C VAL A 907 -3.13 26.63 33.26
N ALA A 908 -3.09 27.44 32.19
CA ALA A 908 -2.11 28.51 32.07
C ALA A 908 -2.27 29.58 33.16
N GLU A 909 -3.51 29.98 33.48
CA GLU A 909 -3.78 30.99 34.51
C GLU A 909 -3.38 30.50 35.91
N VAL A 910 -3.76 29.27 36.28
CA VAL A 910 -3.43 28.72 37.60
C VAL A 910 -1.93 28.46 37.75
N THR A 911 -1.24 28.07 36.67
CA THR A 911 0.21 27.87 36.68
C THR A 911 0.95 29.19 36.87
N VAL A 912 0.50 30.27 36.21
CA VAL A 912 1.03 31.62 36.48
C VAL A 912 0.76 32.06 37.91
N ALA A 913 -0.45 31.83 38.43
CA ALA A 913 -0.76 32.14 39.83
C ALA A 913 0.11 31.34 40.81
N ALA A 914 0.40 30.07 40.52
CA ALA A 914 1.29 29.24 41.33
C ALA A 914 2.74 29.73 41.27
N ALA A 915 3.20 30.18 40.11
CA ALA A 915 4.52 30.78 39.95
C ALA A 915 4.67 32.11 40.72
N GLU A 916 3.62 32.96 40.73
CA GLU A 916 3.54 34.17 41.56
C GLU A 916 3.64 33.82 43.06
N ALA A 917 2.86 32.84 43.51
CA ALA A 917 2.86 32.41 44.90
C ALA A 917 4.20 31.80 45.33
N ALA A 918 4.83 30.99 44.46
CA ALA A 918 6.17 30.46 44.69
C ALA A 918 7.22 31.57 44.82
N LEU A 919 7.16 32.60 43.96
CA LEU A 919 8.08 33.73 44.04
C LEU A 919 7.87 34.52 45.35
N GLU A 920 6.61 34.72 45.76
CA GLU A 920 6.29 35.36 47.03
C GLU A 920 6.81 34.54 48.22
N ALA A 921 6.61 33.22 48.21
CA ALA A 921 7.09 32.30 49.24
C ALA A 921 8.62 32.35 49.37
N VAL A 922 9.36 32.35 48.25
CA VAL A 922 10.81 32.53 48.25
C VAL A 922 11.18 33.91 48.81
N GLY A 923 10.49 34.97 48.39
CA GLY A 923 10.72 36.32 48.91
C GLY A 923 10.53 36.43 50.43
N GLN A 924 9.49 35.79 50.97
CA GLN A 924 9.24 35.72 52.41
C GLN A 924 10.32 34.90 53.15
N ALA A 925 10.72 33.75 52.60
CA ALA A 925 11.79 32.92 53.15
C ALA A 925 13.12 33.70 53.24
N MET A 926 13.47 34.44 52.18
CA MET A 926 14.71 35.24 52.15
C MET A 926 14.69 36.43 53.11
N GLN A 927 13.52 36.84 53.59
CA GLN A 927 13.39 37.89 54.61
C GLN A 927 13.55 37.37 56.04
N GLU A 928 13.64 36.08 56.29
CA GLU A 928 13.81 35.56 57.65
C GLU A 928 15.18 35.97 58.25
N GLU A 929 15.20 36.27 59.55
CA GLU A 929 16.38 36.80 60.23
C GLU A 929 17.60 35.87 60.10
N ALA A 930 17.39 34.56 60.28
CA ALA A 930 18.43 33.54 60.12
C ALA A 930 18.97 33.42 58.68
N VAL A 931 18.16 33.79 57.68
CA VAL A 931 18.55 33.77 56.26
C VAL A 931 19.37 35.01 55.90
N ARG A 932 18.98 36.19 56.42
CA ARG A 932 19.71 37.45 56.21
C ARG A 932 21.17 37.39 56.65
N GLU A 933 21.46 36.65 57.73
CA GLU A 933 22.83 36.45 58.21
C GLU A 933 23.70 35.66 57.21
N VAL A 934 23.10 34.80 56.39
CA VAL A 934 23.81 33.99 55.38
C VAL A 934 24.04 34.79 54.10
N ILE A 935 23.04 35.55 53.63
CA ILE A 935 23.08 36.26 52.33
C ILE A 935 23.82 37.61 52.36
N THR A 936 24.08 38.16 53.55
CA THR A 936 24.81 39.45 53.71
C THR A 936 26.32 39.33 53.53
N ALA A 937 26.85 38.11 53.39
CA ALA A 937 28.23 37.89 52.99
C ALA A 937 28.41 38.30 51.52
N SER A 938 29.18 39.36 51.27
CA SER A 938 29.43 39.85 49.90
C SER A 938 30.31 38.86 49.14
N SER A 939 29.69 38.13 48.21
CA SER A 939 30.36 37.29 47.21
C SER A 939 29.96 37.73 45.81
N GLU A 940 30.70 37.29 44.79
CA GLU A 940 30.37 37.59 43.40
C GLU A 940 29.06 36.87 43.01
N PRO A 941 28.05 37.58 42.47
CA PRO A 941 26.79 36.97 42.10
C PRO A 941 26.99 35.92 41.00
N VAL A 942 26.37 34.74 41.15
CA VAL A 942 26.37 33.71 40.11
C VAL A 942 24.93 33.29 39.85
N ARG A 943 24.48 33.38 38.59
CA ARG A 943 23.16 32.89 38.21
C ARG A 943 23.21 31.38 37.99
N ILE A 944 22.45 30.64 38.79
CA ILE A 944 22.36 29.18 38.73
C ILE A 944 20.91 28.82 39.00
N SER A 945 20.30 28.06 38.11
CA SER A 945 18.93 27.56 38.29
C SER A 945 18.93 26.08 38.69
N PRO A 946 17.95 25.62 39.49
CA PRO A 946 17.71 24.21 39.74
C PRO A 946 17.36 23.48 38.44
N ARG A 947 17.57 22.16 38.40
CA ARG A 947 17.13 21.33 37.26
C ARG A 947 15.82 20.70 37.66
N LEU A 948 14.72 21.29 37.23
CA LEU A 948 13.37 20.91 37.63
C LEU A 948 12.68 20.26 36.44
N ASP A 949 11.83 19.29 36.74
CA ASP A 949 10.97 18.62 35.76
C ASP A 949 9.61 19.33 35.79
N ALA A 950 9.53 20.44 35.05
CA ALA A 950 8.35 21.29 34.99
C ALA A 950 7.77 21.28 33.57
N ASP A 951 7.62 20.09 32.99
CA ASP A 951 6.99 19.95 31.69
C ASP A 951 5.45 19.95 31.81
N PRO A 952 4.73 20.37 30.75
CA PRO A 952 3.27 20.34 30.72
C PRO A 952 2.63 18.99 31.02
N GLY A 953 3.25 17.88 30.59
CA GLY A 953 2.75 16.53 30.79
C GLY A 953 2.79 16.14 32.26
N ALA A 954 3.89 16.43 32.96
CA ALA A 954 3.98 16.28 34.41
C ALA A 954 2.90 17.13 35.10
N LEU A 955 2.78 18.42 34.78
CA LEU A 955 1.75 19.29 35.37
C LEU A 955 0.34 18.72 35.19
N LEU A 956 -0.03 18.32 33.97
CA LEU A 956 -1.37 17.80 33.66
C LEU A 956 -1.62 16.45 34.33
N ALA A 957 -0.63 15.56 34.36
CA ALA A 957 -0.72 14.31 35.13
C ALA A 957 -0.91 14.58 36.63
N TYR A 958 -0.31 15.65 37.16
CA TYR A 958 -0.52 16.10 38.55
C TYR A 958 -1.91 16.70 38.76
N LEU A 959 -2.47 17.42 37.78
CA LEU A 959 -3.84 17.96 37.83
C LEU A 959 -4.91 16.86 37.79
N GLU A 960 -4.62 15.73 37.16
CA GLU A 960 -5.51 14.57 37.06
C GLU A 960 -5.40 13.62 38.26
N GLN A 961 -4.32 13.69 39.03
CA GLN A 961 -4.17 12.91 40.26
C GLN A 961 -4.90 13.59 41.43
N ASP A 962 -5.66 12.80 42.21
CA ASP A 962 -6.19 13.18 43.52
C ASP A 962 -5.04 13.27 44.55
N LEU A 963 -4.11 14.20 44.34
CA LEU A 963 -3.06 14.49 45.30
C LEU A 963 -3.65 15.26 46.48
N THR A 964 -3.06 15.00 47.64
CA THR A 964 -3.49 15.60 48.90
C THR A 964 -2.31 16.33 49.50
N VAL A 965 -2.60 17.34 50.32
CA VAL A 965 -1.66 18.02 51.23
C VAL A 965 -0.67 17.04 51.91
N ALA A 966 -1.13 15.84 52.23
CA ALA A 966 -0.30 14.80 52.85
C ALA A 966 0.91 14.36 52.00
N SER A 967 0.81 14.44 50.66
CA SER A 967 1.92 14.13 49.74
C SER A 967 3.04 15.17 49.84
N VAL A 968 2.68 16.46 49.82
CA VAL A 968 3.62 17.58 49.98
C VAL A 968 4.23 17.59 51.39
N GLU A 969 3.42 17.36 52.42
CA GLU A 969 3.93 17.23 53.80
C GLU A 969 4.90 16.07 53.96
N SER A 970 4.59 14.90 53.38
CA SER A 970 5.48 13.74 53.41
C SER A 970 6.81 14.06 52.72
N ARG A 971 6.77 14.67 51.53
CA ARG A 971 7.97 15.08 50.80
C ARG A 971 8.78 16.13 51.57
N ALA A 972 8.12 17.08 52.21
CA ALA A 972 8.77 18.10 53.04
C ALA A 972 9.55 17.47 54.20
N HIS A 973 8.95 16.48 54.91
CA HIS A 973 9.64 15.77 56.00
C HIS A 973 10.91 15.03 55.52
N GLU A 974 10.90 14.47 54.31
CA GLU A 974 12.09 13.83 53.73
C GLU A 974 13.20 14.84 53.46
N VAL A 975 12.84 15.99 52.87
CA VAL A 975 13.78 17.06 52.55
C VAL A 975 14.34 17.69 53.83
N GLU A 976 13.49 17.95 54.85
CA GLU A 976 13.94 18.42 56.16
C GLU A 976 14.94 17.46 56.80
N ALA A 977 14.67 16.15 56.77
CA ALA A 977 15.61 15.16 57.28
C ALA A 977 16.96 15.18 56.53
N SER A 978 16.94 15.51 55.23
CA SER A 978 18.16 15.70 54.44
C SER A 978 18.90 17.00 54.77
N LEU A 979 18.18 18.09 55.04
CA LEU A 979 18.75 19.35 55.50
C LEU A 979 19.36 19.22 56.90
N ASP A 980 18.71 18.53 57.83
CA ASP A 980 19.24 18.27 59.18
C ASP A 980 20.57 17.51 59.14
N ARG A 981 20.65 16.47 58.29
CA ARG A 981 21.89 15.73 58.04
C ARG A 981 22.98 16.61 57.44
N ALA A 982 22.63 17.62 56.65
CA ALA A 982 23.57 18.56 56.05
C ALA A 982 24.00 19.66 57.03
N ALA A 983 23.12 20.08 57.95
CA ALA A 983 23.38 21.08 58.98
C ALA A 983 24.54 20.69 59.91
N GLU A 984 24.80 19.39 60.09
CA GLU A 984 25.98 18.90 60.83
C GLU A 984 27.32 19.23 60.14
N ARG A 985 27.31 19.53 58.84
CA ARG A 985 28.49 19.68 57.99
C ARG A 985 28.63 21.05 57.33
N LEU A 986 27.57 21.84 57.33
CA LEU A 986 27.52 23.17 56.71
C LEU A 986 27.37 24.24 57.80
N ARG A 987 27.82 25.46 57.51
CA ARG A 987 27.73 26.59 58.45
C ARG A 987 26.27 27.01 58.71
N SER A 988 25.42 26.99 57.71
CA SER A 988 23.97 27.20 57.84
C SER A 988 23.20 26.64 56.65
N VAL A 989 22.09 25.95 56.92
CA VAL A 989 21.09 25.53 55.91
C VAL A 989 19.80 26.36 55.99
N ALA A 990 19.79 27.43 56.79
CA ALA A 990 18.61 28.25 57.05
C ALA A 990 17.85 28.71 55.79
N PRO A 991 18.50 29.11 54.68
CA PRO A 991 17.77 29.51 53.48
C PRO A 991 16.94 28.37 52.86
N ALA A 992 17.47 27.15 52.82
CA ALA A 992 16.75 26.00 52.29
C ALA A 992 15.63 25.54 53.24
N SER A 993 15.88 25.55 54.56
CA SER A 993 14.85 25.22 55.57
C SER A 993 13.68 26.21 55.54
N ALA A 994 13.94 27.52 55.39
CA ALA A 994 12.90 28.53 55.26
C ALA A 994 12.06 28.33 54.00
N VAL A 995 12.68 27.97 52.87
CA VAL A 995 11.95 27.63 51.63
C VAL A 995 11.07 26.40 51.81
N VAL A 996 11.55 25.34 52.49
CA VAL A 996 10.74 24.14 52.77
C VAL A 996 9.51 24.50 53.62
N GLN A 997 9.69 25.29 54.68
CA GLN A 997 8.57 25.74 55.52
C GLN A 997 7.54 26.54 54.72
N LYS A 998 8.00 27.41 53.82
CA LYS A 998 7.12 28.21 52.96
C LYS A 998 6.44 27.39 51.87
N ALA A 999 7.10 26.38 51.31
CA ALA A 999 6.52 25.46 50.33
C ALA A 999 5.32 24.70 50.90
N VAL A 1000 5.40 24.19 52.13
CA VAL A 1000 4.26 23.53 52.81
C VAL A 1000 3.09 24.50 53.00
N SER A 1001 3.36 25.80 53.23
CA SER A 1001 2.32 26.81 53.41
C SER A 1001 1.65 27.29 52.12
N LEU A 1002 2.16 26.90 50.94
CA LEU A 1002 1.55 27.22 49.65
C LEU A 1002 0.27 26.43 49.39
N VAL A 1003 0.18 25.22 49.94
CA VAL A 1003 -0.93 24.33 49.68
C VAL A 1003 -2.11 24.69 50.60
N PRO A 1004 -3.27 25.10 50.03
CA PRO A 1004 -4.46 25.37 50.83
C PRO A 1004 -5.04 24.07 51.40
N ALA A 1005 -5.57 24.11 52.62
CA ALA A 1005 -5.98 22.91 53.36
C ALA A 1005 -7.23 22.18 52.81
N ASP A 1006 -8.02 22.82 51.93
CA ASP A 1006 -9.36 22.34 51.52
C ASP A 1006 -9.70 22.59 50.02
N ASP A 1007 -8.72 22.64 49.12
CA ASP A 1007 -8.97 23.04 47.71
C ASP A 1007 -8.65 21.92 46.71
N SER A 1008 -9.62 21.03 46.44
CA SER A 1008 -9.55 20.03 45.35
C SER A 1008 -9.87 20.67 44.00
N THR A 1009 -9.19 21.78 43.68
CA THR A 1009 -9.38 22.54 42.44
C THR A 1009 -8.09 22.53 41.62
N THR A 1010 -8.20 22.82 40.32
CA THR A 1010 -7.06 22.99 39.39
C THR A 1010 -6.00 23.93 39.96
N ARG A 1011 -6.45 24.98 40.67
CA ARG A 1011 -5.59 25.91 41.39
C ARG A 1011 -4.84 25.27 42.55
N GLY A 1012 -5.52 24.46 43.36
CA GLY A 1012 -4.89 23.71 44.46
C GLY A 1012 -3.79 22.79 43.95
N ALA A 1013 -4.07 22.00 42.91
CA ALA A 1013 -3.11 21.09 42.30
C ALA A 1013 -1.91 21.82 41.66
N ALA A 1014 -2.12 22.96 41.00
CA ALA A 1014 -1.02 23.80 40.51
C ALA A 1014 -0.14 24.36 41.65
N MET A 1015 -0.73 24.73 42.79
CA MET A 1015 0.01 25.17 43.99
C MET A 1015 0.78 24.02 44.64
N GLU A 1016 0.21 22.81 44.67
CA GLU A 1016 0.89 21.59 45.12
C GLU A 1016 2.11 21.28 44.23
N PHE A 1017 1.93 21.35 42.91
CA PHE A 1017 3.02 21.16 41.95
C PHE A 1017 4.16 22.16 42.19
N ALA A 1018 3.84 23.46 42.33
CA ALA A 1018 4.84 24.49 42.65
C ALA A 1018 5.54 24.24 44.01
N ALA A 1019 4.82 23.75 45.01
CA ALA A 1019 5.39 23.39 46.31
C ALA A 1019 6.38 22.21 46.18
N LEU A 1020 6.06 21.17 45.41
CA LEU A 1020 6.96 20.05 45.14
C LEU A 1020 8.24 20.50 44.42
N LEU A 1021 8.12 21.37 43.42
CA LEU A 1021 9.28 21.95 42.73
C LEU A 1021 10.19 22.75 43.69
N LEU A 1022 9.63 23.48 44.66
CA LEU A 1022 10.41 24.17 45.69
C LEU A 1022 11.13 23.19 46.64
N LEU A 1023 10.48 22.09 47.01
CA LEU A 1023 11.09 21.05 47.84
C LEU A 1023 12.24 20.36 47.11
N ASP A 1024 12.09 20.07 45.83
CA ASP A 1024 13.15 19.49 45.00
C ASP A 1024 14.31 20.47 44.78
N ALA A 1025 14.01 21.76 44.56
CA ALA A 1025 15.03 22.80 44.50
C ALA A 1025 15.83 22.88 45.82
N ALA A 1026 15.15 22.77 46.97
CA ALA A 1026 15.77 22.77 48.29
C ALA A 1026 16.68 21.55 48.50
N GLU A 1027 16.27 20.36 48.09
CA GLU A 1027 17.14 19.18 48.14
C GLU A 1027 18.35 19.30 47.18
N GLN A 1028 18.11 19.71 45.93
CA GLN A 1028 19.17 19.90 44.93
C GLN A 1028 20.20 20.96 45.34
N SER A 1029 19.81 21.95 46.14
CA SER A 1029 20.71 23.00 46.62
C SER A 1029 21.92 22.43 47.40
N LEU A 1030 21.75 21.27 48.06
CA LEU A 1030 22.81 20.56 48.78
C LEU A 1030 23.81 19.87 47.83
N ALA A 1031 23.39 19.52 46.63
CA ALA A 1031 24.22 18.87 45.62
C ALA A 1031 24.99 19.88 44.75
N ARG A 1032 24.50 21.11 44.62
CA ARG A 1032 25.10 22.16 43.80
C ARG A 1032 26.24 22.87 44.54
N SER A 1033 27.47 22.64 44.08
CA SER A 1033 28.69 23.16 44.73
C SER A 1033 28.67 24.67 44.99
N ALA A 1034 28.15 25.46 44.05
CA ALA A 1034 28.09 26.92 44.16
C ALA A 1034 27.00 27.45 45.11
N ILE A 1035 25.94 26.68 45.37
CA ILE A 1035 24.95 27.03 46.41
C ILE A 1035 25.45 26.53 47.76
N ARG A 1036 25.97 25.31 47.78
CA ARG A 1036 26.55 24.69 48.98
C ARG A 1036 27.73 25.48 49.55
N SER A 1037 28.60 26.07 48.73
CA SER A 1037 29.72 26.90 49.22
C SER A 1037 29.23 28.16 49.96
N ARG A 1038 28.07 28.70 49.60
CA ARG A 1038 27.43 29.82 50.29
C ARG A 1038 26.83 29.39 51.63
N PHE A 1039 26.21 28.21 51.68
CA PHE A 1039 25.76 27.60 52.95
C PHE A 1039 26.91 27.27 53.91
N ASP A 1040 28.09 26.97 53.37
CA ASP A 1040 29.31 26.74 54.15
C ASP A 1040 30.03 28.06 54.53
N GLY A 1041 29.71 29.17 53.87
CA GLY A 1041 30.40 30.44 54.01
C GLY A 1041 31.83 30.43 53.46
N SER A 1042 32.12 29.52 52.52
CA SER A 1042 33.42 29.38 51.83
C SER A 1042 33.43 30.02 50.43
N ALA A 1043 32.28 30.54 49.98
CA ALA A 1043 32.11 31.30 48.74
C ALA A 1043 32.68 32.72 48.82
#